data_AF-A0A7C2LSR6-F1
#
_entry.id   AF-A0A7C2LSR6-F1
#
_cell.length_a   1.000
_cell.length_b   1.000
_cell.length_c   1.000
_cell.angle_alpha   90.00
_cell.angle_beta   90.00
_cell.angle_gamma   90.00
#
_symmetry.space_group_name_H-M   'P 1'
#
loop_
_entity.id
_entity.type
_entity.pdbx_description
1 polymer ?
#
loop_
_entity_poly.entity_id
_entity_poly.type
_entity_poly.pdbx_seq_one_letter_code
_entity_poly.pdbx_strand_id
1 'polypeptide(L)'
;MQFDRRLRRSEQFFDAVRVLRVSWFVPLLAFLVLAVPAQVRDLYRALVETDDRLQMGLTLLLFLLAASLAYRVGRHRAAVHGGEEGRRLFNGILRWGPAVCAALLLGAGALGVFLAALDLPDLPRGIDAEIDGTLERMEAADRRLKLAAAGIAVVALLFLLLPLAEAWRPRRTADGPFAFGAAERVGWGAVALAAVGLAFAPAVSVPLAGALGALAGFLLFLCLLLVVLSLLQSWSDRLGVPWIMLLLVWGLALAVFDRGEAHRARLVDSPGRGEGLIQLQYAFMEWYRSRMDRDAYKGEPYPVYLIAAESGGLYAAQFTAKVLARIQDRCPNFAQHIFAISGVSGGSLGASVFSSLAKKHATNGPWQPCRVGSGTFERKVDAILKQDFLAPIVWRAFFADLVQRFLPPVLTVPQFSRGRAFEESLVSAWSRVEGEGNPFSSPFLSHWSFEDAGPALLLNTTSVSDGRQIVVSPFGPDIDDPGYHIGYLFMQEAMAAKDLTLGSAVGLSGRFPWILPAATVGDNRLALVDGAYFEGSGVETLSVVRNALRPYEVKPAAESSFPYITVHVIVIGGAQPPASPVPITVDELTPPLRTMLNTRERRGYVAHNTMRDWSRMVDCPPVRPEAALMATVGAGDAGVAPGLCPSRPPISIRLNYDYFRLPLGWALSEGMRKIIDRHSRGQCLDPSAPPAAVAPDQAADQNVERARAILVHNGSVASEIADQLWAGPRRDQDVVRLPCD
;
A
#
# COMPACT_ATOMS: atom_id res chain seq x y z
N MET A 1 58.91 13.85 35.50
CA MET A 1 57.92 12.91 36.07
C MET A 1 56.86 12.63 35.02
N GLN A 2 56.95 11.45 34.40
CA GLN A 2 56.02 10.93 33.39
C GLN A 2 54.71 10.53 34.07
N PHE A 3 53.60 11.20 33.74
CA PHE A 3 52.26 10.73 34.08
C PHE A 3 51.86 9.64 33.08
N ASP A 4 52.09 8.38 33.45
CA ASP A 4 51.58 7.19 32.77
C ASP A 4 50.04 7.14 32.90
N ARG A 5 49.32 7.90 32.06
CA ARG A 5 47.87 7.77 31.91
C ARG A 5 47.60 6.53 31.07
N ARG A 6 47.50 5.37 31.73
CA ARG A 6 46.74 4.23 31.19
C ARG A 6 45.28 4.70 31.02
N LEU A 7 44.94 5.25 29.85
CA LEU A 7 43.56 5.52 29.46
C LEU A 7 42.72 4.27 29.73
N ARG A 8 41.58 4.45 30.39
CA ARG A 8 40.69 3.33 30.74
C ARG A 8 40.34 2.59 29.46
N ARG A 9 40.22 1.25 29.51
CA ARG A 9 39.85 0.44 28.33
C ARG A 9 38.57 0.96 27.65
N SER A 10 37.64 1.52 28.43
CA SER A 10 36.44 2.20 27.94
C SER A 10 36.75 3.39 27.03
N GLU A 11 37.68 4.28 27.40
CA GLU A 11 38.06 5.45 26.60
C GLU A 11 38.71 5.01 25.28
N GLN A 12 39.60 4.00 25.33
CA GLN A 12 40.21 3.43 24.13
C GLN A 12 39.16 2.85 23.17
N PHE A 13 38.12 2.21 23.70
CA PHE A 13 37.01 1.69 22.92
C PHE A 13 36.19 2.80 22.26
N PHE A 14 35.72 3.78 23.03
CA PHE A 14 34.91 4.88 22.51
C PHE A 14 35.65 5.73 21.49
N ASP A 15 36.95 5.98 21.68
CA ASP A 15 37.77 6.68 20.70
C ASP A 15 37.88 5.91 19.38
N ALA A 16 38.08 4.58 19.44
CA ALA A 16 38.15 3.76 18.23
C ALA A 16 36.82 3.74 17.48
N VAL A 17 35.70 3.61 18.20
CA VAL A 17 34.34 3.71 17.63
C VAL A 17 34.11 5.09 17.01
N ARG A 18 34.54 6.17 17.66
CA ARG A 18 34.44 7.54 17.15
C ARG A 18 35.24 7.75 15.86
N VAL A 19 36.44 7.17 15.76
CA VAL A 19 37.27 7.22 14.54
C VAL A 19 36.59 6.48 13.38
N LEU A 20 36.04 5.30 13.65
CA LEU A 20 35.37 4.44 12.67
C LEU A 20 33.87 4.71 12.52
N ARG A 21 33.34 5.82 13.07
CA ARG A 21 31.90 6.07 13.21
C ARG A 21 31.10 5.94 11.91
N VAL A 22 31.65 6.41 10.78
CA VAL A 22 30.98 6.29 9.47
C VAL A 22 30.93 4.84 9.01
N SER A 23 32.02 4.11 9.18
CA SER A 23 32.10 2.68 8.86
C SER A 23 31.21 1.83 9.75
N TRP A 24 30.88 2.27 10.98
CA TRP A 24 29.90 1.57 11.81
C TRP A 24 28.46 1.96 11.49
N PHE A 25 28.19 3.25 11.33
CA PHE A 25 26.84 3.77 11.17
C PHE A 25 26.14 3.21 9.93
N VAL A 26 26.80 3.20 8.76
CA VAL A 26 26.14 2.78 7.52
C VAL A 26 25.84 1.28 7.50
N PRO A 27 26.74 0.36 7.89
CA PRO A 27 26.41 -1.07 8.04
C PRO A 27 25.35 -1.36 9.11
N LEU A 28 25.31 -0.61 10.22
CA LEU A 28 24.25 -0.75 11.21
C LEU A 28 22.89 -0.34 10.64
N LEU A 29 22.84 0.78 9.90
CA LEU A 29 21.64 1.18 9.16
C LEU A 29 21.23 0.12 8.14
N ALA A 30 22.20 -0.42 7.39
CA ALA A 30 21.95 -1.50 6.45
C ALA A 30 21.36 -2.73 7.14
N PHE A 31 21.86 -3.10 8.33
CA PHE A 31 21.32 -4.20 9.12
C PHE A 31 19.85 -3.98 9.54
N LEU A 32 19.55 -2.78 10.06
CA LEU A 32 18.19 -2.43 10.47
C LEU A 32 17.19 -2.42 9.31
N VAL A 33 17.62 -2.04 8.11
CA VAL A 33 16.72 -1.94 6.94
C VAL A 33 16.66 -3.25 6.15
N LEU A 34 17.77 -3.96 5.99
CA LEU A 34 17.87 -5.12 5.07
C LEU A 34 17.52 -6.46 5.71
N ALA A 35 17.59 -6.58 7.03
CA ALA A 35 17.32 -7.83 7.75
C ALA A 35 16.00 -7.83 8.54
N VAL A 36 15.64 -6.69 9.14
CA VAL A 36 14.56 -6.62 10.13
C VAL A 36 13.15 -6.59 9.48
N PRO A 37 12.85 -5.68 8.52
CA PRO A 37 11.47 -5.47 8.07
C PRO A 37 10.94 -6.63 7.23
N ALA A 38 9.69 -7.05 7.49
CA ALA A 38 9.03 -8.11 6.74
C ALA A 38 8.87 -7.77 5.25
N GLN A 39 8.66 -6.48 4.91
CA GLN A 39 8.53 -6.03 3.52
C GLN A 39 9.80 -6.30 2.69
N VAL A 40 10.99 -6.21 3.31
CA VAL A 40 12.25 -6.44 2.59
C VAL A 40 12.47 -7.92 2.31
N ARG A 41 11.95 -8.80 3.19
CA ARG A 41 11.99 -10.25 2.99
C ARG A 41 11.19 -10.65 1.74
N ASP A 42 10.06 -10.00 1.51
CA ASP A 42 9.27 -10.19 0.29
C ASP A 42 9.96 -9.68 -0.97
N LEU A 43 10.78 -8.63 -0.86
CA LEU A 43 11.63 -8.20 -1.99
C LEU A 43 12.68 -9.25 -2.35
N TYR A 44 13.32 -9.89 -1.36
CA TYR A 44 14.26 -10.99 -1.64
C TYR A 44 13.55 -12.18 -2.30
N ARG A 45 12.35 -12.53 -1.86
CA ARG A 45 11.54 -13.60 -2.47
C ARG A 45 11.16 -13.25 -3.90
N ALA A 46 10.61 -12.06 -4.11
CA ALA A 46 10.22 -11.59 -5.44
C ALA A 46 11.41 -11.61 -6.41
N LEU A 47 12.60 -11.21 -5.94
CA LEU A 47 13.82 -11.22 -6.74
C LEU A 47 14.25 -12.65 -7.17
N VAL A 48 14.11 -13.64 -6.29
CA VAL A 48 14.46 -15.03 -6.60
C VAL A 48 13.38 -15.75 -7.42
N GLU A 49 12.10 -15.47 -7.16
CA GLU A 49 10.98 -16.08 -7.90
C GLU A 49 10.91 -15.61 -9.35
N THR A 50 11.17 -14.31 -9.60
CA THR A 50 11.12 -13.74 -10.95
C THR A 50 12.31 -14.15 -11.82
N ASP A 51 13.38 -14.68 -11.22
CA ASP A 51 14.65 -15.04 -11.87
C ASP A 51 15.23 -13.90 -12.74
N ASP A 52 15.00 -12.64 -12.35
CA ASP A 52 15.55 -11.48 -13.05
C ASP A 52 17.06 -11.37 -12.80
N ARG A 53 17.83 -11.96 -13.73
CA ARG A 53 19.30 -12.01 -13.67
C ARG A 53 19.95 -10.63 -13.61
N LEU A 54 19.32 -9.62 -14.22
CA LEU A 54 19.85 -8.25 -14.21
C LEU A 54 19.70 -7.65 -12.81
N GLN A 55 18.51 -7.72 -12.22
CA GLN A 55 18.29 -7.22 -10.86
C GLN A 55 19.11 -7.98 -9.81
N MET A 56 19.19 -9.31 -9.93
CA MET A 56 20.00 -10.15 -9.04
C MET A 56 21.48 -9.78 -9.13
N GLY A 57 22.02 -9.73 -10.34
CA GLY A 57 23.42 -9.40 -10.58
C GLY A 57 23.78 -8.00 -10.08
N LEU A 58 22.91 -7.01 -10.36
CA LEU A 58 23.10 -5.64 -9.89
C LEU A 58 23.03 -5.53 -8.37
N THR A 59 22.07 -6.20 -7.73
CA THR A 59 21.92 -6.22 -6.28
C THR A 59 23.17 -6.81 -5.60
N LEU A 60 23.66 -7.95 -6.09
CA LEU A 60 24.90 -8.56 -5.59
C LEU A 60 26.12 -7.66 -5.81
N LEU A 61 26.25 -7.05 -6.99
CA LEU A 61 27.33 -6.12 -7.30
C LEU A 61 27.31 -4.92 -6.35
N LEU A 62 26.14 -4.34 -6.07
CA LEU A 62 26.00 -3.20 -5.18
C LEU A 62 26.23 -3.57 -3.71
N PHE A 63 25.86 -4.78 -3.28
CA PHE A 63 26.25 -5.31 -1.97
C PHE A 63 27.77 -5.37 -1.82
N LEU A 64 28.46 -5.97 -2.79
CA LEU A 64 29.92 -6.05 -2.80
C LEU A 64 30.57 -4.68 -2.84
N LEU A 65 30.03 -3.76 -3.66
CA LEU A 65 30.51 -2.39 -3.75
C LEU A 65 30.34 -1.66 -2.40
N ALA A 66 29.15 -1.72 -1.79
CA ALA A 66 28.88 -1.09 -0.50
C ALA A 66 29.79 -1.62 0.61
N ALA A 67 29.99 -2.94 0.68
CA ALA A 67 30.91 -3.57 1.62
C ALA A 67 32.37 -3.15 1.40
N SER A 68 32.79 -3.11 0.13
CA SER A 68 34.14 -2.67 -0.27
C SER A 68 34.39 -1.21 0.08
N LEU A 69 33.39 -0.34 -0.11
CA LEU A 69 33.44 1.07 0.27
C LEU A 69 33.50 1.22 1.80
N ALA A 70 32.68 0.46 2.55
CA ALA A 70 32.70 0.49 4.00
C ALA A 70 34.08 0.08 4.57
N TYR A 71 34.66 -0.98 4.00
CA TYR A 71 36.03 -1.43 4.31
C TYR A 71 37.05 -0.33 4.00
N ARG A 72 37.02 0.23 2.78
CA ARG A 72 37.96 1.24 2.31
C ARG A 72 37.92 2.51 3.16
N VAL A 73 36.73 3.02 3.48
CA VAL A 73 36.54 4.19 4.35
C VAL A 73 37.11 3.91 5.74
N GLY A 74 36.81 2.75 6.33
CA GLY A 74 37.29 2.40 7.66
C GLY A 74 38.81 2.22 7.69
N ARG A 75 39.36 1.55 6.68
CA ARG A 75 40.79 1.33 6.52
C ARG A 75 41.56 2.64 6.39
N HIS A 76 41.05 3.57 5.57
CA HIS A 76 41.64 4.91 5.46
C HIS A 76 41.69 5.60 6.82
N ARG A 77 40.60 5.54 7.60
CA ARG A 77 40.57 6.11 8.95
C ARG A 77 41.55 5.46 9.92
N ALA A 78 41.64 4.14 9.88
CA ALA A 78 42.59 3.37 10.67
C ALA A 78 44.04 3.71 10.31
N ALA A 79 44.34 3.97 9.04
CA ALA A 79 45.68 4.37 8.60
C ALA A 79 46.05 5.81 9.01
N VAL A 80 45.07 6.72 9.08
CA VAL A 80 45.30 8.12 9.49
C VAL A 80 45.50 8.25 11.01
N HIS A 81 44.77 7.47 11.83
CA HIS A 81 44.78 7.62 13.30
C HIS A 81 45.46 6.46 14.05
N GLY A 82 45.83 5.39 13.35
CA GLY A 82 46.44 4.21 13.96
C GLY A 82 47.94 4.36 14.22
N GLY A 83 48.49 3.48 15.05
CA GLY A 83 49.93 3.43 15.32
C GLY A 83 50.38 4.17 16.58
N GLU A 84 49.43 4.61 17.42
CA GLU A 84 49.74 5.21 18.73
C GLU A 84 50.34 4.16 19.68
N GLU A 85 51.54 4.44 20.22
CA GLU A 85 52.21 3.57 21.19
C GLU A 85 51.40 3.48 22.50
N GLY A 86 51.34 2.28 23.10
CA GLY A 86 50.66 2.05 24.39
C GLY A 86 49.15 1.76 24.33
N ARG A 87 48.44 2.04 23.22
CA ARG A 87 46.98 1.82 23.11
C ARG A 87 46.60 0.53 22.38
N ARG A 88 46.82 -0.63 23.03
CA ARG A 88 46.60 -1.96 22.43
C ARG A 88 45.16 -2.20 21.96
N LEU A 89 44.15 -1.82 22.76
CA LEU A 89 42.74 -2.05 22.42
C LEU A 89 42.31 -1.17 21.24
N PHE A 90 42.66 0.12 21.29
CA PHE A 90 42.38 1.08 20.21
C PHE A 90 42.95 0.61 18.87
N ASN A 91 44.25 0.26 18.82
CA ASN A 91 44.89 -0.22 17.61
C ASN A 91 44.31 -1.57 17.12
N GLY A 92 43.88 -2.44 18.04
CA GLY A 92 43.19 -3.68 17.71
C GLY A 92 41.85 -3.42 17.01
N ILE A 93 41.04 -2.52 17.55
CA ILE A 93 39.75 -2.13 16.96
C ILE A 93 39.95 -1.44 15.61
N LEU A 94 40.95 -0.56 15.46
CA LEU A 94 41.24 0.07 14.18
C LEU A 94 41.70 -0.93 13.10
N ARG A 95 42.41 -1.99 13.50
CA ARG A 95 42.86 -3.04 12.58
C ARG A 95 41.72 -3.91 12.08
N TRP A 96 40.84 -4.37 12.98
CA TRP A 96 39.78 -5.33 12.65
C TRP A 96 38.43 -4.67 12.31
N GLY A 97 38.15 -3.50 12.88
CA GLY A 97 36.89 -2.78 12.74
C GLY A 97 36.43 -2.58 11.30
N PRO A 98 37.28 -2.13 10.35
CA PRO A 98 36.88 -1.98 8.96
C PRO A 98 36.41 -3.28 8.30
N ALA A 99 37.08 -4.40 8.58
CA ALA A 99 36.69 -5.72 8.09
C ALA A 99 35.38 -6.18 8.70
N VAL A 100 35.20 -5.98 10.01
CA VAL A 100 33.95 -6.28 10.72
C VAL A 100 32.78 -5.46 10.17
N CYS A 101 32.99 -4.18 9.86
CA CYS A 101 31.96 -3.31 9.28
C CYS A 101 31.50 -3.78 7.89
N ALA A 102 32.45 -4.17 7.03
CA ALA A 102 32.14 -4.71 5.71
C ALA A 102 31.43 -6.06 5.78
N ALA A 103 31.91 -6.95 6.67
CA ALA A 103 31.27 -8.22 6.95
C ALA A 103 29.86 -8.05 7.53
N LEU A 104 29.63 -7.03 8.38
CA LEU A 104 28.32 -6.72 8.94
C LEU A 104 27.32 -6.27 7.86
N LEU A 105 27.76 -5.46 6.89
CA LEU A 105 26.91 -5.02 5.78
C LEU A 105 26.47 -6.19 4.91
N LEU A 106 27.39 -7.09 4.55
CA LEU A 106 27.03 -8.32 3.82
C LEU A 106 26.22 -9.28 4.69
N GLY A 107 26.55 -9.37 5.98
CA GLY A 107 25.83 -10.16 6.97
C GLY A 107 24.37 -9.72 7.13
N ALA A 108 24.09 -8.42 7.00
CA ALA A 108 22.72 -7.90 6.96
C ALA A 108 21.93 -8.47 5.77
N GLY A 109 22.52 -8.45 4.57
CA GLY A 109 21.92 -9.05 3.38
C GLY A 109 21.74 -10.55 3.52
N ALA A 110 22.78 -11.27 3.97
CA ALA A 110 22.74 -12.71 4.19
C ALA A 110 21.66 -13.11 5.20
N LEU A 111 21.58 -12.41 6.35
CA LEU A 111 20.56 -12.65 7.36
C LEU A 111 19.16 -12.34 6.81
N GLY A 112 18.97 -11.22 6.12
CA GLY A 112 17.69 -10.86 5.53
C GLY A 112 17.18 -11.88 4.50
N VAL A 113 18.07 -12.35 3.62
CA VAL A 113 17.78 -13.41 2.63
C VAL A 113 17.48 -14.74 3.34
N PHE A 114 18.25 -15.07 4.39
CA PHE A 114 18.01 -16.28 5.18
C PHE A 114 16.68 -16.24 5.93
N LEU A 115 16.34 -15.11 6.55
CA LEU A 115 15.05 -14.91 7.21
C LEU A 115 13.89 -14.98 6.21
N ALA A 116 14.06 -14.45 4.99
CA ALA A 116 13.05 -14.58 3.93
C ALA A 116 12.76 -16.05 3.55
N ALA A 117 13.81 -16.89 3.59
CA ALA A 117 13.72 -18.34 3.46
C ALA A 117 13.02 -19.00 4.68
N LEU A 118 13.28 -18.51 5.89
CA LEU A 118 12.66 -19.02 7.12
C LEU A 118 11.22 -18.57 7.38
N ASP A 119 10.74 -17.53 6.71
CA ASP A 119 9.34 -17.08 6.83
C ASP A 119 8.39 -17.88 5.90
N LEU A 120 8.89 -18.90 5.17
CA LEU A 120 8.15 -19.80 4.28
C LEU A 120 7.63 -21.13 4.89
N PRO A 121 8.20 -21.72 5.97
CA PRO A 121 7.72 -22.99 6.50
C PRO A 121 6.43 -22.85 7.33
N ASP A 122 5.59 -23.87 7.20
CA ASP A 122 4.34 -24.17 7.93
C ASP A 122 3.06 -23.46 7.46
N LEU A 123 2.90 -23.22 6.14
CA LEU A 123 1.56 -23.10 5.56
C LEU A 123 0.98 -24.52 5.36
N PRO A 124 0.00 -24.95 6.17
CA PRO A 124 -0.49 -26.32 6.11
C PRO A 124 -1.14 -26.66 4.76
N ARG A 125 -0.63 -27.69 4.10
CA ARG A 125 -1.06 -28.05 2.73
C ARG A 125 -2.48 -28.63 2.71
N GLY A 126 -3.03 -28.70 1.51
CA GLY A 126 -4.35 -29.25 1.28
C GLY A 126 -5.41 -28.16 1.36
N ILE A 127 -5.15 -26.96 0.87
CA ILE A 127 -6.25 -25.99 0.66
C ILE A 127 -6.88 -26.24 -0.71
N ASP A 128 -6.05 -26.18 -1.74
CA ASP A 128 -6.43 -26.26 -3.16
C ASP A 128 -5.18 -26.62 -3.96
N ALA A 129 -5.31 -27.47 -4.99
CA ALA A 129 -4.17 -27.99 -5.73
C ALA A 129 -3.32 -26.88 -6.42
N GLU A 130 -3.94 -25.79 -6.86
CA GLU A 130 -3.22 -24.69 -7.51
C GLU A 130 -2.46 -23.82 -6.48
N ILE A 131 -3.08 -23.59 -5.32
CA ILE A 131 -2.42 -22.92 -4.19
C ILE A 131 -1.27 -23.77 -3.69
N ASP A 132 -1.49 -25.06 -3.44
CA ASP A 132 -0.48 -26.00 -2.95
C ASP A 132 0.69 -26.11 -3.95
N GLY A 133 0.42 -26.24 -5.25
CA GLY A 133 1.47 -26.24 -6.28
C GLY A 133 2.19 -24.89 -6.44
N THR A 134 1.57 -23.79 -6.04
CA THR A 134 2.25 -22.48 -5.96
C THR A 134 3.14 -22.41 -4.73
N LEU A 135 2.67 -22.89 -3.58
CA LEU A 135 3.46 -23.00 -2.36
C LEU A 135 4.68 -23.90 -2.57
N GLU A 136 4.54 -25.04 -3.27
CA GLU A 136 5.67 -25.91 -3.62
C GLU A 136 6.73 -25.22 -4.50
N ARG A 137 6.30 -24.37 -5.43
CA ARG A 137 7.23 -23.56 -6.25
C ARG A 137 7.93 -22.49 -5.41
N MET A 138 7.23 -21.87 -4.47
CA MET A 138 7.81 -20.92 -3.52
C MET A 138 8.81 -21.61 -2.58
N GLU A 139 8.50 -22.83 -2.10
CA GLU A 139 9.44 -23.66 -1.34
C GLU A 139 10.65 -24.11 -2.19
N ALA A 140 10.48 -24.37 -3.49
CA ALA A 140 11.62 -24.68 -4.35
C ALA A 140 12.61 -23.49 -4.44
N ALA A 141 12.13 -22.24 -4.30
CA ALA A 141 12.95 -21.03 -4.21
C ALA A 141 13.71 -20.91 -2.87
N ASP A 142 13.24 -21.53 -1.79
CA ASP A 142 13.91 -21.53 -0.48
C ASP A 142 15.35 -22.06 -0.55
N ARG A 143 15.58 -23.16 -1.28
CA ARG A 143 16.94 -23.68 -1.49
C ARG A 143 17.85 -22.66 -2.17
N ARG A 144 17.34 -21.91 -3.14
CA ARG A 144 18.11 -20.86 -3.84
C ARG A 144 18.41 -19.68 -2.92
N LEU A 145 17.43 -19.26 -2.12
CA LEU A 145 17.59 -18.23 -1.09
C LEU A 145 18.66 -18.63 -0.05
N LYS A 146 18.59 -19.85 0.47
CA LYS A 146 19.59 -20.39 1.42
C LYS A 146 20.99 -20.45 0.83
N LEU A 147 21.13 -20.92 -0.42
CA LEU A 147 22.42 -20.93 -1.12
C LEU A 147 22.94 -19.50 -1.37
N ALA A 148 22.07 -18.56 -1.75
CA ALA A 148 22.44 -17.16 -1.93
C ALA A 148 22.89 -16.52 -0.60
N ALA A 149 22.15 -16.75 0.48
CA ALA A 149 22.51 -16.29 1.83
C ALA A 149 23.86 -16.86 2.28
N ALA A 150 24.09 -18.17 2.06
CA ALA A 150 25.37 -18.81 2.36
C ALA A 150 26.51 -18.22 1.52
N GLY A 151 26.29 -17.99 0.22
CA GLY A 151 27.26 -17.33 -0.65
C GLY A 151 27.64 -15.93 -0.18
N ILE A 152 26.65 -15.10 0.16
CA ILE A 152 26.87 -13.75 0.72
C ILE A 152 27.61 -13.84 2.06
N ALA A 153 27.25 -14.78 2.93
CA ALA A 153 27.91 -15.00 4.22
C ALA A 153 29.38 -15.44 4.06
N VAL A 154 29.69 -16.31 3.10
CA VAL A 154 31.08 -16.69 2.79
C VAL A 154 31.88 -15.47 2.37
N VAL A 155 31.34 -14.62 1.50
CA VAL A 155 32.03 -13.37 1.13
C VAL A 155 32.20 -12.44 2.33
N ALA A 156 31.21 -12.35 3.22
CA ALA A 156 31.33 -11.59 4.47
C ALA A 156 32.49 -12.11 5.34
N LEU A 157 32.66 -13.43 5.44
CA LEU A 157 33.78 -14.05 6.16
C LEU A 157 35.13 -13.78 5.47
N LEU A 158 35.19 -13.73 4.14
CA LEU A 158 36.42 -13.38 3.42
C LEU A 158 36.91 -11.96 3.76
N PHE A 159 36.00 -11.01 3.99
CA PHE A 159 36.40 -9.67 4.46
C PHE A 159 37.12 -9.72 5.81
N LEU A 160 36.76 -10.65 6.71
CA LEU A 160 37.42 -10.84 8.00
C LEU A 160 38.84 -11.38 7.87
N LEU A 161 39.22 -11.96 6.73
CA LEU A 161 40.59 -12.43 6.47
C LEU A 161 41.51 -11.31 5.95
N LEU A 162 40.97 -10.18 5.48
CA LEU A 162 41.77 -9.08 4.92
C LEU A 162 42.80 -8.50 5.90
N PRO A 163 42.48 -8.25 7.19
CA PRO A 163 43.46 -7.74 8.16
C PRO A 163 44.61 -8.71 8.47
N LEU A 164 44.40 -10.00 8.21
CA LEU A 164 45.43 -11.04 8.30
C LEU A 164 46.34 -10.98 7.08
N ALA A 165 45.79 -10.97 5.87
CA ALA A 165 46.56 -10.87 4.63
C ALA A 165 47.43 -9.60 4.57
N GLU A 166 46.91 -8.49 5.10
CA GLU A 166 47.63 -7.22 5.16
C GLU A 166 48.72 -7.17 6.25
N ALA A 167 48.70 -8.08 7.23
CA ALA A 167 49.77 -8.18 8.23
C ALA A 167 51.12 -8.48 7.60
N TRP A 168 51.11 -9.13 6.43
CA TRP A 168 52.28 -9.54 5.67
C TRP A 168 52.76 -8.45 4.70
N ARG A 169 52.02 -7.33 4.58
CA ARG A 169 52.38 -6.20 3.72
C ARG A 169 52.95 -5.05 4.56
N PRO A 170 53.92 -4.28 4.03
CA PRO A 170 54.46 -3.12 4.73
C PRO A 170 53.35 -2.10 5.05
N ARG A 171 53.40 -1.51 6.24
CA ARG A 171 52.44 -0.48 6.68
C ARG A 171 52.49 0.69 5.70
N ARG A 172 51.45 0.86 4.90
CA ARG A 172 51.24 2.06 4.11
C ARG A 172 50.59 3.13 4.99
N THR A 173 51.25 4.28 5.08
CA THR A 173 50.61 5.52 5.55
C THR A 173 49.52 5.91 4.54
N ALA A 174 48.47 6.58 5.00
CA ALA A 174 47.43 7.05 4.07
C ALA A 174 48.04 8.07 3.09
N ASP A 175 47.91 7.82 1.77
CA ASP A 175 48.46 8.67 0.70
C ASP A 175 47.77 10.03 0.57
N GLY A 176 46.83 10.34 1.47
CA GLY A 176 46.19 11.63 1.50
C GLY A 176 45.06 11.73 2.51
N PRO A 177 44.49 12.94 2.65
CA PRO A 177 43.56 13.21 3.71
C PRO A 177 42.10 12.88 3.35
N PHE A 178 41.84 12.22 2.22
CA PHE A 178 40.54 11.69 1.79
C PHE A 178 40.67 10.21 1.43
N ALA A 179 39.62 9.42 1.66
CA ALA A 179 39.59 8.00 1.28
C ALA A 179 39.47 7.76 -0.24
N PHE A 180 39.01 8.77 -0.97
CA PHE A 180 38.72 8.74 -2.41
C PHE A 180 39.50 9.84 -3.16
N GLY A 181 39.97 9.49 -4.36
CA GLY A 181 40.67 10.42 -5.25
C GLY A 181 39.76 11.52 -5.80
N ALA A 182 40.33 12.55 -6.43
CA ALA A 182 39.53 13.64 -7.00
C ALA A 182 38.54 13.16 -8.09
N ALA A 183 39.01 12.33 -9.02
CA ALA A 183 38.16 11.78 -10.08
C ALA A 183 37.01 10.91 -9.54
N GLU A 184 37.28 10.06 -8.54
CA GLU A 184 36.23 9.23 -7.91
C GLU A 184 35.17 10.10 -7.22
N ARG A 185 35.58 11.17 -6.53
CA ARG A 185 34.65 12.10 -5.88
C ARG A 185 33.76 12.82 -6.88
N VAL A 186 34.33 13.26 -8.02
CA VAL A 186 33.56 13.86 -9.11
C VAL A 186 32.59 12.85 -9.71
N GLY A 187 33.03 11.62 -9.95
CA GLY A 187 32.18 10.53 -10.45
C GLY A 187 30.98 10.26 -9.53
N TRP A 188 31.21 10.10 -8.23
CA TRP A 188 30.12 9.91 -7.25
C TRP A 188 29.20 11.13 -7.15
N GLY A 189 29.75 12.34 -7.27
CA GLY A 189 28.95 13.57 -7.37
C GLY A 189 28.04 13.57 -8.60
N ALA A 190 28.56 13.16 -9.76
CA ALA A 190 27.77 13.03 -10.98
C ALA A 190 26.66 11.97 -10.86
N VAL A 191 26.93 10.83 -10.22
CA VAL A 191 25.92 9.80 -9.93
C VAL A 191 24.80 10.35 -9.04
N ALA A 192 25.15 11.08 -7.98
CA ALA A 192 24.17 11.71 -7.09
C ALA A 192 23.31 12.75 -7.84
N LEU A 193 23.94 13.62 -8.64
CA LEU A 193 23.23 14.62 -9.44
C LEU A 193 22.32 13.97 -10.49
N ALA A 194 22.77 12.91 -11.15
CA ALA A 194 21.94 12.16 -12.10
C ALA A 194 20.73 11.51 -11.41
N ALA A 195 20.92 10.89 -10.24
CA ALA A 195 19.84 10.26 -9.49
C ALA A 195 18.79 11.28 -9.01
N VAL A 196 19.22 12.49 -8.62
CA VAL A 196 18.30 13.60 -8.29
C VAL A 196 17.63 14.15 -9.56
N GLY A 197 18.39 14.36 -10.63
CA GLY A 197 17.88 14.90 -11.90
C GLY A 197 16.83 14.01 -12.58
N LEU A 198 16.93 12.69 -12.40
CA LEU A 198 15.91 11.74 -12.89
C LEU A 198 14.50 12.05 -12.35
N ALA A 199 14.37 12.70 -11.19
CA ALA A 199 13.07 13.08 -10.65
C ALA A 199 12.26 14.03 -11.54
N PHE A 200 12.91 14.75 -12.46
CA PHE A 200 12.24 15.62 -13.43
C PHE A 200 11.77 14.89 -14.70
N ALA A 201 12.18 13.63 -14.90
CA ALA A 201 11.86 12.85 -16.10
C ALA A 201 11.10 11.57 -15.73
N PRO A 202 9.84 11.66 -15.26
CA PRO A 202 9.09 10.49 -14.76
C PRO A 202 8.90 9.38 -15.78
N ALA A 203 8.76 9.74 -17.07
CA ALA A 203 8.68 8.80 -18.19
C ALA A 203 9.92 7.89 -18.30
N VAL A 204 11.07 8.34 -17.79
CA VAL A 204 12.32 7.56 -17.75
C VAL A 204 12.55 6.99 -16.35
N SER A 205 12.35 7.78 -15.29
CA SER A 205 12.69 7.37 -13.92
C SER A 205 11.84 6.23 -13.40
N VAL A 206 10.54 6.21 -13.73
CA VAL A 206 9.61 5.15 -13.27
C VAL A 206 9.97 3.79 -13.87
N PRO A 207 10.07 3.63 -15.20
CA PRO A 207 10.46 2.34 -15.77
C PRO A 207 11.89 1.96 -15.40
N LEU A 208 12.83 2.91 -15.32
CA LEU A 208 14.20 2.63 -14.89
C LEU A 208 14.24 2.11 -13.45
N ALA A 209 13.53 2.75 -12.52
CA ALA A 209 13.44 2.27 -11.14
C ALA A 209 12.84 0.87 -11.06
N GLY A 210 11.76 0.60 -11.82
CA GLY A 210 11.16 -0.74 -11.90
C GLY A 210 12.09 -1.79 -12.50
N ALA A 211 12.93 -1.42 -13.49
CA ALA A 211 13.90 -2.32 -14.10
C ALA A 211 15.09 -2.63 -13.19
N LEU A 212 15.57 -1.64 -12.40
CA LEU A 212 16.69 -1.82 -11.48
C LEU A 212 16.25 -2.45 -10.14
N GLY A 213 15.00 -2.22 -9.73
CA GLY A 213 14.43 -2.70 -8.48
C GLY A 213 14.71 -1.81 -7.26
N ALA A 214 13.93 -2.03 -6.19
CA ALA A 214 14.01 -1.26 -4.95
C ALA A 214 15.31 -1.52 -4.16
N LEU A 215 15.75 -2.78 -4.09
CA LEU A 215 16.97 -3.18 -3.35
C LEU A 215 18.22 -2.51 -3.93
N ALA A 216 18.36 -2.50 -5.26
CA ALA A 216 19.47 -1.84 -5.94
C ALA A 216 19.48 -0.32 -5.66
N GLY A 217 18.32 0.33 -5.69
CA GLY A 217 18.19 1.76 -5.36
C GLY A 217 18.68 2.07 -3.94
N PHE A 218 18.28 1.26 -2.95
CA PHE A 218 18.73 1.42 -1.58
C PHE A 218 20.23 1.15 -1.39
N LEU A 219 20.78 0.10 -2.01
CA LEU A 219 22.21 -0.22 -1.92
C LEU A 219 23.09 0.86 -2.60
N LEU A 220 22.63 1.42 -3.73
CA LEU A 220 23.28 2.56 -4.36
C LEU A 220 23.30 3.77 -3.43
N PHE A 221 22.19 4.03 -2.73
CA PHE A 221 22.13 5.05 -1.70
C PHE A 221 23.15 4.80 -0.58
N LEU A 222 23.29 3.57 -0.07
CA LEU A 222 24.32 3.26 0.94
C LEU A 222 25.74 3.52 0.45
N CYS A 223 26.04 3.21 -0.82
CA CYS A 223 27.33 3.52 -1.43
C CYS A 223 27.61 5.03 -1.42
N LEU A 224 26.63 5.83 -1.86
CA LEU A 224 26.74 7.29 -1.86
C LEU A 224 26.82 7.87 -0.45
N LEU A 225 26.05 7.34 0.49
CA LEU A 225 26.07 7.75 1.89
C LEU A 225 27.45 7.52 2.50
N LEU A 226 28.10 6.38 2.23
CA LEU A 226 29.48 6.11 2.67
C LEU A 226 30.46 7.14 2.13
N VAL A 227 30.37 7.48 0.83
CA VAL A 227 31.24 8.47 0.20
C VAL A 227 31.01 9.85 0.81
N VAL A 228 29.77 10.32 0.87
CA VAL A 228 29.41 11.65 1.40
C VAL A 228 29.81 11.78 2.86
N LEU A 229 29.46 10.82 3.71
CA LEU A 229 29.84 10.86 5.13
C LEU A 229 31.36 10.80 5.32
N SER A 230 32.09 10.03 4.49
CA SER A 230 33.56 10.01 4.52
C SER A 230 34.16 11.38 4.18
N LEU A 231 33.60 12.08 3.20
CA LEU A 231 34.03 13.44 2.82
C LEU A 231 33.76 14.45 3.94
N LEU A 232 32.55 14.45 4.49
CA LEU A 232 32.16 15.33 5.60
C LEU A 232 33.01 15.07 6.84
N GLN A 233 33.29 13.80 7.14
CA GLN A 233 34.17 13.43 8.25
C GLN A 233 35.60 13.93 7.98
N SER A 234 36.10 13.82 6.75
CA SER A 234 37.45 14.27 6.37
C SER A 234 37.58 15.80 6.45
N TRP A 235 36.53 16.55 6.06
CA TRP A 235 36.48 17.99 6.26
C TRP A 235 36.36 18.37 7.73
N SER A 236 35.66 17.56 8.52
CA SER A 236 35.51 17.82 9.95
C SER A 236 36.85 17.78 10.67
N ASP A 237 37.69 16.79 10.34
CA ASP A 237 38.99 16.65 10.99
C ASP A 237 39.99 17.74 10.55
N ARG A 238 39.85 18.29 9.34
CA ARG A 238 40.73 19.36 8.85
C ARG A 238 40.35 20.74 9.34
N LEU A 239 39.05 21.03 9.35
CA LEU A 239 38.54 22.36 9.68
C LEU A 239 38.20 22.48 11.17
N GLY A 240 38.19 21.36 11.92
CA GLY A 240 37.76 21.33 13.32
C GLY A 240 36.23 21.50 13.49
N VAL A 241 35.47 21.47 12.40
CA VAL A 241 34.02 21.72 12.38
C VAL A 241 33.25 20.41 12.27
N PRO A 242 32.29 20.10 13.16
CA PRO A 242 31.57 18.82 13.15
C PRO A 242 30.45 18.79 12.09
N TRP A 243 30.80 18.77 10.80
CA TRP A 243 29.86 18.92 9.67
C TRP A 243 28.68 17.94 9.68
N ILE A 244 28.90 16.68 10.07
CA ILE A 244 27.80 15.69 10.16
C ILE A 244 26.76 16.13 11.20
N MET A 245 27.21 16.58 12.37
CA MET A 245 26.32 17.07 13.42
C MET A 245 25.60 18.34 12.98
N LEU A 246 26.32 19.28 12.35
CA LEU A 246 25.71 20.51 11.84
C LEU A 246 24.63 20.22 10.79
N LEU A 247 24.86 19.28 9.86
CA LEU A 247 23.85 18.88 8.88
C LEU A 247 22.63 18.21 9.52
N LEU A 248 22.84 17.40 10.57
CA LEU A 248 21.74 16.79 11.32
C LEU A 248 20.91 17.84 12.07
N VAL A 249 21.57 18.77 12.77
CA VAL A 249 20.92 19.88 13.46
C VAL A 249 20.20 20.78 12.45
N TRP A 250 20.81 21.03 11.30
CA TRP A 250 20.20 21.79 10.21
C TRP A 250 18.94 21.11 9.67
N GLY A 251 19.01 19.82 9.33
CA GLY A 251 17.85 19.06 8.88
C GLY A 251 16.73 19.02 9.93
N LEU A 252 17.08 18.87 11.21
CA LEU A 252 16.10 18.93 12.30
C LEU A 252 15.47 20.32 12.43
N ALA A 253 16.27 21.39 12.36
CA ALA A 253 15.78 22.75 12.40
C ALA A 253 14.79 23.00 11.25
N LEU A 254 15.14 22.59 10.02
CA LEU A 254 14.25 22.70 8.88
C LEU A 254 12.98 21.87 9.04
N ALA A 255 13.06 20.66 9.60
CA ALA A 255 11.90 19.80 9.84
C ALA A 255 10.89 20.42 10.81
N VAL A 256 11.35 21.18 11.82
CA VAL A 256 10.46 21.92 12.74
C VAL A 256 9.68 23.03 12.03
N PHE A 257 10.27 23.64 10.99
CA PHE A 257 9.63 24.67 10.18
C PHE A 257 8.96 24.12 8.92
N ASP A 258 9.02 22.81 8.68
CA ASP A 258 8.37 22.18 7.53
C ASP A 258 6.86 22.21 7.71
N ARG A 259 6.20 22.97 6.84
CA ARG A 259 4.74 23.08 6.80
C ARG A 259 4.12 22.18 5.73
N GLY A 260 4.81 21.09 5.38
CA GLY A 260 4.38 20.11 4.38
C GLY A 260 4.69 20.51 2.95
N GLU A 261 5.59 21.47 2.72
CA GLU A 261 5.91 21.97 1.38
C GLU A 261 6.55 20.89 0.49
N ALA A 262 7.35 20.00 1.10
CA ALA A 262 7.99 18.90 0.39
C ALA A 262 6.99 17.84 -0.12
N HIS A 263 5.78 17.77 0.45
CA HIS A 263 4.79 16.73 0.17
C HIS A 263 3.41 17.34 -0.05
N ARG A 264 3.18 17.87 -1.25
CA ARG A 264 1.89 18.43 -1.66
C ARG A 264 1.15 17.51 -2.61
N ALA A 265 -0.16 17.39 -2.43
CA ALA A 265 -1.01 16.70 -3.40
C ALA A 265 -0.98 17.42 -4.76
N ARG A 266 -1.11 16.67 -5.86
CA ARG A 266 -1.23 17.27 -7.19
C ARG A 266 -2.61 17.84 -7.36
N LEU A 267 -2.64 19.07 -7.82
CA LEU A 267 -3.86 19.73 -8.22
C LEU A 267 -3.78 20.04 -9.71
N VAL A 268 -4.90 19.89 -10.40
CA VAL A 268 -5.12 20.24 -11.81
C VAL A 268 -6.33 21.16 -11.90
N ASP A 269 -6.53 21.81 -13.04
CA ASP A 269 -7.71 22.66 -13.22
C ASP A 269 -8.99 21.79 -13.19
N SER A 270 -9.98 22.26 -12.44
CA SER A 270 -11.27 21.56 -12.32
C SER A 270 -12.05 21.66 -13.64
N PRO A 271 -12.78 20.62 -14.08
CA PRO A 271 -13.57 20.65 -15.31
C PRO A 271 -14.72 21.69 -15.30
N GLY A 272 -15.01 22.32 -14.15
CA GLY A 272 -15.95 23.44 -14.03
C GLY A 272 -16.94 23.25 -12.87
N ARG A 273 -17.53 24.34 -12.38
CA ARG A 273 -18.60 24.31 -11.36
C ARG A 273 -19.85 23.63 -11.96
N GLY A 274 -20.05 22.33 -11.69
CA GLY A 274 -21.24 21.59 -12.13
C GLY A 274 -21.04 20.07 -12.27
N GLU A 275 -19.81 19.61 -12.47
CA GLU A 275 -19.48 18.17 -12.44
C GLU A 275 -18.99 17.77 -11.04
N GLY A 276 -19.76 16.96 -10.31
CA GLY A 276 -19.27 16.26 -9.11
C GLY A 276 -19.34 16.97 -7.75
N LEU A 277 -20.23 17.95 -7.57
CA LEU A 277 -20.57 18.53 -6.24
C LEU A 277 -22.08 18.57 -6.01
N ILE A 278 -22.75 17.49 -6.39
CA ILE A 278 -24.18 17.32 -6.20
C ILE A 278 -24.39 16.64 -4.85
N GLN A 279 -25.43 17.02 -4.09
CA GLN A 279 -25.75 16.28 -2.86
C GLN A 279 -26.04 14.82 -3.19
N LEU A 280 -25.61 13.92 -2.30
CA LEU A 280 -25.66 12.48 -2.50
C LEU A 280 -27.03 11.96 -2.97
N GLN A 281 -28.11 12.44 -2.36
CA GLN A 281 -29.47 12.01 -2.70
C GLN A 281 -29.86 12.43 -4.13
N TYR A 282 -29.57 13.67 -4.53
CA TYR A 282 -29.83 14.13 -5.90
C TYR A 282 -28.96 13.39 -6.93
N ALA A 283 -27.68 13.16 -6.61
CA ALA A 283 -26.77 12.39 -7.44
C ALA A 283 -27.29 10.96 -7.67
N PHE A 284 -27.83 10.32 -6.62
CA PHE A 284 -28.46 9.01 -6.72
C PHE A 284 -29.72 9.01 -7.57
N MET A 285 -30.58 10.03 -7.43
CA MET A 285 -31.80 10.15 -8.21
C MET A 285 -31.51 10.25 -9.71
N GLU A 286 -30.55 11.08 -10.11
CA GLU A 286 -30.14 11.20 -11.51
C GLU A 286 -29.43 9.93 -12.01
N TRP A 287 -28.59 9.32 -11.18
CA TRP A 287 -27.99 8.03 -11.51
C TRP A 287 -29.04 6.95 -11.77
N TYR A 288 -30.08 6.85 -10.92
CA TYR A 288 -31.17 5.90 -11.11
C TYR A 288 -32.00 6.19 -12.37
N ARG A 289 -32.24 7.47 -12.66
CA ARG A 289 -32.98 7.90 -13.85
C ARG A 289 -32.27 7.58 -15.16
N SER A 290 -30.94 7.62 -15.15
CA SER A 290 -30.12 7.34 -16.33
C SER A 290 -29.92 5.84 -16.62
N ARG A 291 -30.32 4.94 -15.71
CA ARG A 291 -30.14 3.49 -15.88
C ARG A 291 -31.02 2.95 -17.01
N MET A 292 -30.39 2.48 -18.08
CA MET A 292 -31.06 2.03 -19.30
C MET A 292 -31.73 0.65 -19.16
N ASP A 293 -31.42 -0.09 -18.09
CA ASP A 293 -31.97 -1.41 -17.78
C ASP A 293 -33.09 -1.39 -16.73
N ARG A 294 -33.43 -0.21 -16.21
CA ARG A 294 -34.44 -0.04 -15.16
C ARG A 294 -35.78 -0.70 -15.51
N ASP A 295 -36.21 -0.58 -16.76
CA ASP A 295 -37.50 -1.10 -17.21
C ASP A 295 -37.57 -2.64 -17.16
N ALA A 296 -36.42 -3.32 -17.17
CA ALA A 296 -36.36 -4.78 -16.98
C ALA A 296 -36.80 -5.21 -15.57
N TYR A 297 -36.68 -4.32 -14.57
CA TYR A 297 -37.06 -4.58 -13.18
C TYR A 297 -38.44 -4.04 -12.82
N LYS A 298 -39.32 -3.78 -13.80
CA LYS A 298 -40.63 -3.17 -13.55
C LYS A 298 -41.47 -4.02 -12.58
N GLY A 299 -41.84 -3.42 -11.44
CA GLY A 299 -42.63 -4.07 -10.39
C GLY A 299 -41.80 -4.76 -9.30
N GLU A 300 -40.50 -4.94 -9.54
CA GLU A 300 -39.51 -5.44 -8.59
C GLU A 300 -38.57 -4.29 -8.16
N PRO A 301 -37.92 -4.39 -6.99
CA PRO A 301 -36.96 -3.38 -6.58
C PRO A 301 -35.68 -3.46 -7.44
N TYR A 302 -35.23 -2.34 -7.98
CA TYR A 302 -33.98 -2.27 -8.75
C TYR A 302 -32.75 -2.56 -7.85
N PRO A 303 -31.87 -3.50 -8.20
CA PRO A 303 -30.71 -3.83 -7.38
C PRO A 303 -29.63 -2.75 -7.48
N VAL A 304 -29.14 -2.28 -6.34
CA VAL A 304 -28.09 -1.26 -6.22
C VAL A 304 -26.98 -1.80 -5.34
N TYR A 305 -25.73 -1.70 -5.80
CA TYR A 305 -24.56 -2.17 -5.04
C TYR A 305 -23.77 -1.02 -4.45
N LEU A 306 -23.38 -1.20 -3.19
CA LEU A 306 -22.36 -0.42 -2.48
C LEU A 306 -21.20 -1.34 -2.12
N ILE A 307 -19.97 -0.95 -2.43
CA ILE A 307 -18.79 -1.81 -2.21
C ILE A 307 -17.84 -1.14 -1.23
N ALA A 308 -17.43 -1.86 -0.18
CA ALA A 308 -16.35 -1.46 0.72
C ALA A 308 -15.10 -2.26 0.37
N ALA A 309 -13.97 -1.58 0.20
CA ALA A 309 -12.68 -2.18 -0.14
C ALA A 309 -11.63 -1.83 0.93
N GLU A 310 -11.20 -2.85 1.66
CA GLU A 310 -10.31 -2.73 2.81
C GLU A 310 -8.87 -2.32 2.44
N SER A 311 -8.18 -1.74 3.41
CA SER A 311 -6.74 -1.47 3.37
C SER A 311 -5.91 -2.76 3.29
N GLY A 312 -4.74 -2.69 2.66
CA GLY A 312 -3.89 -3.87 2.50
C GLY A 312 -2.69 -3.74 1.56
N GLY A 313 -2.28 -2.51 1.23
CA GLY A 313 -1.28 -2.27 0.19
C GLY A 313 -1.68 -2.86 -1.17
N LEU A 314 -0.68 -3.27 -1.96
CA LEU A 314 -0.89 -3.79 -3.31
C LEU A 314 -1.68 -5.12 -3.32
N TYR A 315 -1.66 -5.89 -2.23
CA TYR A 315 -2.45 -7.11 -2.08
C TYR A 315 -3.95 -6.81 -2.14
N ALA A 316 -4.44 -5.94 -1.26
CA ALA A 316 -5.85 -5.53 -1.27
C ALA A 316 -6.22 -4.84 -2.59
N ALA A 317 -5.30 -4.09 -3.20
CA ALA A 317 -5.52 -3.48 -4.50
C ALA A 317 -5.78 -4.54 -5.59
N GLN A 318 -4.89 -5.54 -5.72
CA GLN A 318 -5.04 -6.62 -6.70
C GLN A 318 -6.27 -7.47 -6.43
N PHE A 319 -6.52 -7.85 -5.17
CA PHE A 319 -7.67 -8.66 -4.82
C PHE A 319 -8.99 -7.93 -5.12
N THR A 320 -9.13 -6.68 -4.66
CA THR A 320 -10.33 -5.85 -4.92
C THR A 320 -10.57 -5.70 -6.42
N ALA A 321 -9.55 -5.29 -7.18
CA ALA A 321 -9.71 -5.07 -8.61
C ALA A 321 -10.06 -6.36 -9.36
N LYS A 322 -9.43 -7.50 -9.02
CA LYS A 322 -9.71 -8.81 -9.64
C LYS A 322 -11.12 -9.29 -9.35
N VAL A 323 -11.56 -9.21 -8.10
CA VAL A 323 -12.91 -9.64 -7.70
C VAL A 323 -13.97 -8.86 -8.49
N LEU A 324 -13.87 -7.53 -8.50
CA LEU A 324 -14.82 -6.68 -9.22
C LEU A 324 -14.74 -6.90 -10.74
N ALA A 325 -13.53 -7.02 -11.29
CA ALA A 325 -13.32 -7.31 -12.71
C ALA A 325 -13.95 -8.63 -13.15
N ARG A 326 -13.84 -9.68 -12.34
CA ARG A 326 -14.42 -11.00 -12.65
C ARG A 326 -15.93 -10.98 -12.61
N ILE A 327 -16.52 -10.33 -11.62
CA ILE A 327 -17.97 -10.17 -11.54
C ILE A 327 -18.46 -9.39 -12.76
N GLN A 328 -17.76 -8.32 -13.15
CA GLN A 328 -18.07 -7.55 -14.37
C GLN A 328 -17.92 -8.37 -15.66
N ASP A 329 -16.84 -9.14 -15.79
CA ASP A 329 -16.62 -9.99 -16.97
C ASP A 329 -17.73 -11.04 -17.11
N ARG A 330 -18.29 -11.55 -16.00
CA ARG A 330 -19.41 -12.51 -15.98
C ARG A 330 -20.79 -11.86 -16.15
N CYS A 331 -20.99 -10.69 -15.55
CA CYS A 331 -22.26 -9.98 -15.56
C CYS A 331 -22.07 -8.60 -16.19
N PRO A 332 -22.42 -8.42 -17.48
CA PRO A 332 -22.21 -7.15 -18.19
C PRO A 332 -22.87 -5.95 -17.50
N ASN A 333 -24.00 -6.16 -16.81
CA ASN A 333 -24.71 -5.09 -16.11
C ASN A 333 -24.07 -4.72 -14.75
N PHE A 334 -23.10 -5.48 -14.23
CA PHE A 334 -22.68 -5.31 -12.82
C PHE A 334 -22.22 -3.88 -12.50
N ALA A 335 -21.35 -3.29 -13.32
CA ALA A 335 -20.81 -1.95 -13.14
C ALA A 335 -21.92 -0.88 -13.11
N GLN A 336 -22.90 -0.96 -14.04
CA GLN A 336 -23.99 0.01 -14.09
C GLN A 336 -24.92 -0.05 -12.87
N HIS A 337 -24.90 -1.14 -12.09
CA HIS A 337 -25.63 -1.29 -10.83
C HIS A 337 -24.82 -0.89 -9.59
N ILE A 338 -23.51 -0.63 -9.70
CA ILE A 338 -22.72 -0.12 -8.59
C ILE A 338 -22.89 1.39 -8.52
N PHE A 339 -23.45 1.87 -7.41
CA PHE A 339 -23.57 3.30 -7.19
C PHE A 339 -22.25 3.89 -6.67
N ALA A 340 -21.67 3.27 -5.64
CA ALA A 340 -20.46 3.78 -4.98
C ALA A 340 -19.54 2.67 -4.47
N ILE A 341 -18.23 2.94 -4.54
CA ILE A 341 -17.17 2.13 -3.93
C ILE A 341 -16.41 2.98 -2.92
N SER A 342 -16.47 2.57 -1.65
CA SER A 342 -15.65 3.12 -0.56
C SER A 342 -14.35 2.34 -0.44
N GLY A 343 -13.23 3.00 -0.73
CA GLY A 343 -11.91 2.38 -0.69
C GLY A 343 -11.04 2.97 0.40
N VAL A 344 -10.17 2.14 0.98
CA VAL A 344 -9.13 2.57 1.92
C VAL A 344 -7.77 2.07 1.46
N SER A 345 -6.77 2.93 1.41
CA SER A 345 -5.38 2.57 1.10
C SER A 345 -5.25 1.73 -0.20
N GLY A 346 -4.73 0.49 -0.10
CA GLY A 346 -4.72 -0.50 -1.19
C GLY A 346 -6.09 -0.72 -1.86
N GLY A 347 -7.17 -0.84 -1.09
CA GLY A 347 -8.52 -0.98 -1.63
C GLY A 347 -8.95 0.23 -2.47
N SER A 348 -8.47 1.44 -2.17
CA SER A 348 -8.69 2.62 -3.02
C SER A 348 -8.03 2.49 -4.38
N LEU A 349 -6.81 1.96 -4.44
CA LEU A 349 -6.14 1.71 -5.71
C LEU A 349 -6.91 0.66 -6.52
N GLY A 350 -7.29 -0.45 -5.89
CA GLY A 350 -8.06 -1.52 -6.55
C GLY A 350 -9.40 -1.02 -7.11
N ALA A 351 -10.16 -0.30 -6.28
CA ALA A 351 -11.42 0.34 -6.66
C ALA A 351 -11.23 1.33 -7.82
N SER A 352 -10.17 2.16 -7.78
CA SER A 352 -9.91 3.16 -8.81
C SER A 352 -9.53 2.54 -10.15
N VAL A 353 -8.74 1.45 -10.16
CA VAL A 353 -8.42 0.70 -11.38
C VAL A 353 -9.69 0.09 -11.98
N PHE A 354 -10.48 -0.63 -11.17
CA PHE A 354 -11.73 -1.23 -11.64
C PHE A 354 -12.70 -0.17 -12.18
N SER A 355 -12.93 0.89 -11.40
CA SER A 355 -13.89 1.94 -11.78
C SER A 355 -13.46 2.69 -13.04
N SER A 356 -12.16 2.95 -13.19
CA SER A 356 -11.62 3.54 -14.43
C SER A 356 -11.79 2.64 -15.64
N LEU A 357 -11.60 1.32 -15.47
CA LEU A 357 -11.86 0.34 -16.53
C LEU A 357 -13.36 0.26 -16.84
N ALA A 358 -14.22 0.30 -15.82
CA ALA A 358 -15.67 0.27 -15.97
C ALA A 358 -16.17 1.51 -16.72
N LYS A 359 -15.69 2.69 -16.38
CA LYS A 359 -15.99 3.93 -17.12
C LYS A 359 -15.59 3.84 -18.60
N LYS A 360 -14.46 3.22 -18.90
CA LYS A 360 -13.94 3.15 -20.28
C LYS A 360 -14.56 2.03 -21.12
N HIS A 361 -14.89 0.89 -20.51
CA HIS A 361 -15.22 -0.34 -21.23
C HIS A 361 -16.60 -0.93 -20.90
N ALA A 362 -17.20 -0.60 -19.75
CA ALA A 362 -18.56 -1.02 -19.44
C ALA A 362 -19.56 -0.04 -20.06
N THR A 363 -20.74 -0.53 -20.39
CA THR A 363 -21.80 0.26 -21.02
C THR A 363 -23.00 0.38 -20.09
N ASN A 364 -23.51 1.60 -19.91
CA ASN A 364 -24.86 1.79 -19.38
C ASN A 364 -25.85 1.49 -20.51
N GLY A 365 -26.46 0.30 -20.47
CA GLY A 365 -27.23 -0.25 -21.57
C GLY A 365 -28.41 -1.09 -21.10
N PRO A 366 -29.22 -1.59 -22.06
CA PRO A 366 -30.35 -2.47 -21.73
C PRO A 366 -29.84 -3.73 -21.02
N TRP A 367 -30.68 -4.31 -20.16
CA TRP A 367 -30.35 -5.49 -19.38
C TRP A 367 -29.86 -6.65 -20.27
N GLN A 368 -28.74 -7.26 -19.88
CA GLN A 368 -28.22 -8.46 -20.51
C GLN A 368 -28.08 -9.60 -19.49
N PRO A 369 -28.37 -10.86 -19.85
CA PRO A 369 -28.13 -11.97 -18.93
C PRO A 369 -26.63 -12.13 -18.65
N CYS A 370 -26.28 -12.53 -17.42
CA CYS A 370 -24.92 -12.93 -17.08
C CYS A 370 -24.51 -14.15 -17.93
N ARG A 371 -23.23 -14.21 -18.33
CA ARG A 371 -22.65 -15.24 -19.19
C ARG A 371 -21.22 -15.55 -18.75
N VAL A 372 -20.67 -16.67 -19.17
CA VAL A 372 -19.23 -16.94 -19.00
C VAL A 372 -18.45 -15.84 -19.72
N GLY A 373 -17.63 -15.11 -18.96
CA GLY A 373 -17.00 -13.87 -19.39
C GLY A 373 -15.78 -14.06 -20.28
N SER A 374 -15.43 -13.01 -21.05
CA SER A 374 -14.22 -12.98 -21.89
C SER A 374 -12.91 -12.78 -21.10
N GLY A 375 -12.98 -12.53 -19.79
CA GLY A 375 -11.84 -12.22 -18.93
C GLY A 375 -11.08 -10.96 -19.34
N THR A 376 -11.77 -9.96 -19.91
CA THR A 376 -11.12 -8.77 -20.47
C THR A 376 -10.76 -7.77 -19.36
N PHE A 377 -11.66 -7.56 -18.40
CA PHE A 377 -11.35 -6.71 -17.25
C PHE A 377 -10.25 -7.35 -16.39
N GLU A 378 -10.33 -8.66 -16.13
CA GLU A 378 -9.32 -9.36 -15.31
C GLU A 378 -7.92 -9.23 -15.91
N ARG A 379 -7.75 -9.48 -17.21
CA ARG A 379 -6.45 -9.34 -17.89
C ARG A 379 -5.88 -7.92 -17.82
N LYS A 380 -6.73 -6.90 -17.92
CA LYS A 380 -6.31 -5.49 -17.84
C LYS A 380 -5.91 -5.11 -16.42
N VAL A 381 -6.70 -5.51 -15.43
CA VAL A 381 -6.35 -5.35 -14.01
C VAL A 381 -4.98 -5.98 -13.73
N ASP A 382 -4.75 -7.19 -14.21
CA ASP A 382 -3.48 -7.88 -14.02
C ASP A 382 -2.33 -7.15 -14.68
N ALA A 383 -2.49 -6.69 -15.92
CA ALA A 383 -1.44 -5.95 -16.62
C ALA A 383 -1.09 -4.62 -15.92
N ILE A 384 -2.08 -3.91 -15.38
CA ILE A 384 -1.89 -2.63 -14.69
C ILE A 384 -1.23 -2.85 -13.32
N LEU A 385 -1.82 -3.70 -12.48
CA LEU A 385 -1.34 -3.91 -11.11
C LEU A 385 -0.14 -4.87 -11.05
N LYS A 386 0.30 -5.43 -12.18
CA LYS A 386 1.51 -6.28 -12.22
C LYS A 386 2.81 -5.49 -11.97
N GLN A 387 2.79 -4.18 -12.08
CA GLN A 387 3.99 -3.36 -12.06
C GLN A 387 4.57 -3.17 -10.66
N ASP A 388 5.84 -2.77 -10.59
CA ASP A 388 6.50 -2.41 -9.33
C ASP A 388 6.19 -0.95 -8.97
N PHE A 389 5.40 -0.75 -7.91
CA PHE A 389 5.07 0.58 -7.40
C PHE A 389 6.01 1.02 -6.27
N LEU A 390 6.81 0.11 -5.70
CA LEU A 390 7.71 0.41 -4.59
C LEU A 390 9.06 0.96 -5.06
N ALA A 391 9.65 0.40 -6.12
CA ALA A 391 10.96 0.87 -6.59
C ALA A 391 10.95 2.38 -6.92
N PRO A 392 9.98 2.94 -7.67
CA PRO A 392 9.93 4.38 -7.90
C PRO A 392 9.90 5.21 -6.61
N ILE A 393 9.17 4.74 -5.57
CA ILE A 393 9.11 5.38 -4.25
C ILE A 393 10.49 5.36 -3.58
N VAL A 394 11.15 4.19 -3.55
CA VAL A 394 12.46 4.00 -2.90
C VAL A 394 13.53 4.86 -3.57
N TRP A 395 13.59 4.84 -4.91
CA TRP A 395 14.50 5.71 -5.65
C TRP A 395 14.22 7.18 -5.37
N ARG A 396 12.97 7.63 -5.41
CA ARG A 396 12.68 9.04 -5.09
C ARG A 396 13.03 9.40 -3.64
N ALA A 397 12.74 8.51 -2.69
CA ALA A 397 12.97 8.70 -1.25
C ALA A 397 14.44 8.93 -0.90
N PHE A 398 15.34 8.08 -1.40
CA PHE A 398 16.76 8.11 -1.01
C PHE A 398 17.63 9.04 -1.84
N PHE A 399 17.08 9.62 -2.91
CA PHE A 399 17.77 10.58 -3.76
C PHE A 399 17.13 11.96 -3.67
N ALA A 400 16.19 12.26 -4.57
CA ALA A 400 15.64 13.61 -4.70
C ALA A 400 14.91 14.08 -3.43
N ASP A 401 14.10 13.22 -2.82
CA ASP A 401 13.32 13.56 -1.62
C ASP A 401 14.21 13.80 -0.39
N LEU A 402 15.27 13.00 -0.24
CA LEU A 402 16.23 13.16 0.85
C LEU A 402 16.95 14.51 0.78
N VAL A 403 17.32 14.97 -0.43
CA VAL A 403 17.95 16.28 -0.60
C VAL A 403 17.05 17.40 -0.08
N GLN A 404 15.72 17.29 -0.26
CA GLN A 404 14.77 18.30 0.23
C GLN A 404 14.81 18.46 1.76
N ARG A 405 15.19 17.43 2.52
CA ARG A 405 15.30 17.50 3.98
C ARG A 405 16.40 18.45 4.47
N PHE A 406 17.28 18.87 3.57
CA PHE A 406 18.35 19.82 3.85
C PHE A 406 18.16 21.17 3.13
N LEU A 407 17.03 21.36 2.44
CA LEU A 407 16.68 22.61 1.76
C LEU A 407 15.65 23.42 2.58
N PRO A 408 15.79 24.75 2.66
CA PRO A 408 14.72 25.60 3.17
C PRO A 408 13.38 25.33 2.45
N PRO A 409 12.22 25.40 3.14
CA PRO A 409 10.91 25.08 2.53
C PRO A 409 10.61 25.80 1.21
N VAL A 410 11.07 27.05 1.07
CA VAL A 410 10.91 27.88 -0.14
C VAL A 410 11.61 27.30 -1.37
N LEU A 411 12.62 26.45 -1.18
CA LEU A 411 13.42 25.82 -2.24
C LEU A 411 13.02 24.36 -2.49
N THR A 412 11.99 23.85 -1.80
CA THR A 412 11.49 22.49 -2.05
C THR A 412 10.85 22.39 -3.43
N VAL A 413 10.98 21.22 -4.04
CA VAL A 413 10.51 20.94 -5.40
C VAL A 413 9.45 19.85 -5.29
N PRO A 414 8.16 20.12 -5.57
CA PRO A 414 7.10 19.12 -5.41
C PRO A 414 7.35 17.82 -6.19
N GLN A 415 8.06 17.90 -7.31
CA GLN A 415 8.49 16.74 -8.09
C GLN A 415 9.40 15.82 -7.28
N PHE A 416 10.25 16.32 -6.38
CA PHE A 416 11.17 15.48 -5.62
C PHE A 416 10.47 14.62 -4.56
N SER A 417 9.19 14.85 -4.27
CA SER A 417 8.41 14.07 -3.31
C SER A 417 8.32 12.59 -3.70
N ARG A 418 8.60 11.68 -2.75
CA ARG A 418 8.36 10.23 -2.98
C ARG A 418 6.88 9.86 -3.16
N GLY A 419 5.96 10.69 -2.66
CA GLY A 419 4.53 10.54 -2.96
C GLY A 419 4.20 10.83 -4.42
N ARG A 420 4.89 11.82 -5.03
CA ARG A 420 4.78 12.12 -6.46
C ARG A 420 5.22 10.93 -7.31
N ALA A 421 6.29 10.24 -6.92
CA ALA A 421 6.77 9.05 -7.63
C ALA A 421 5.78 7.88 -7.59
N PHE A 422 4.99 7.74 -6.51
CA PHE A 422 3.90 6.77 -6.45
C PHE A 422 2.77 7.14 -7.43
N GLU A 423 2.36 8.41 -7.48
CA GLU A 423 1.34 8.85 -8.44
C GLU A 423 1.80 8.68 -9.90
N GLU A 424 3.07 8.99 -10.18
CA GLU A 424 3.69 8.79 -11.49
C GLU A 424 3.76 7.31 -11.90
N SER A 425 3.96 6.40 -10.95
CA SER A 425 3.95 4.96 -11.24
C SER A 425 2.55 4.43 -11.54
N LEU A 426 1.49 4.98 -10.92
CA LEU A 426 0.10 4.70 -11.31
C LEU A 426 -0.22 5.17 -12.73
N VAL A 427 0.19 6.41 -13.06
CA VAL A 427 0.02 6.97 -14.41
C VAL A 427 0.77 6.11 -15.43
N SER A 428 2.04 5.79 -15.18
CA SER A 428 2.82 4.90 -16.05
C SER A 428 2.17 3.52 -16.18
N ALA A 429 1.57 3.00 -15.11
CA ALA A 429 0.96 1.68 -15.12
C ALA A 429 -0.26 1.59 -16.02
N TRP A 430 -1.16 2.57 -15.90
CA TRP A 430 -2.32 2.67 -16.77
C TRP A 430 -1.92 2.88 -18.24
N SER A 431 -1.06 3.88 -18.53
CA SER A 431 -0.71 4.23 -19.91
C SER A 431 -0.01 3.10 -20.66
N ARG A 432 0.73 2.22 -19.97
CA ARG A 432 1.32 1.02 -20.58
C ARG A 432 0.29 0.00 -21.10
N VAL A 433 -0.91 -0.01 -20.53
CA VAL A 433 -1.96 -1.00 -20.86
C VAL A 433 -3.06 -0.37 -21.72
N GLU A 434 -3.49 0.83 -21.36
CA GLU A 434 -4.66 1.49 -21.93
C GLU A 434 -4.33 2.65 -22.90
N GLY A 435 -3.07 3.06 -22.98
CA GLY A 435 -2.60 4.13 -23.87
C GLY A 435 -3.00 5.53 -23.42
N GLU A 436 -3.56 6.31 -24.35
CA GLU A 436 -4.04 7.68 -24.12
C GLU A 436 -5.32 7.72 -23.26
N GLY A 437 -5.61 8.89 -22.69
CA GLY A 437 -6.75 9.08 -21.78
C GLY A 437 -6.49 8.43 -20.41
N ASN A 438 -5.52 8.97 -19.67
CA ASN A 438 -5.12 8.41 -18.38
C ASN A 438 -5.91 9.03 -17.20
N PRO A 439 -6.83 8.28 -16.57
CA PRO A 439 -7.68 8.79 -15.51
C PRO A 439 -6.87 9.17 -14.27
N PHE A 440 -5.73 8.53 -14.00
CA PHE A 440 -4.87 8.84 -12.84
C PHE A 440 -4.20 10.22 -12.94
N SER A 441 -4.08 10.78 -14.14
CA SER A 441 -3.63 12.16 -14.36
C SER A 441 -4.77 13.17 -14.55
N SER A 442 -6.00 12.70 -14.75
CA SER A 442 -7.18 13.54 -14.95
C SER A 442 -7.76 14.05 -13.62
N PRO A 443 -8.54 15.14 -13.64
CA PRO A 443 -9.29 15.61 -12.48
C PRO A 443 -10.15 14.50 -11.87
N PHE A 444 -10.15 14.37 -10.54
CA PHE A 444 -10.89 13.34 -9.82
C PHE A 444 -12.39 13.45 -10.05
N LEU A 445 -12.96 14.65 -10.12
CA LEU A 445 -14.39 14.85 -10.38
C LEU A 445 -14.81 14.34 -11.76
N SER A 446 -13.91 14.41 -12.76
CA SER A 446 -14.17 13.89 -14.10
C SER A 446 -14.25 12.35 -14.17
N HIS A 447 -13.85 11.66 -13.10
CA HIS A 447 -13.90 10.20 -13.05
C HIS A 447 -15.34 9.67 -12.97
N TRP A 448 -16.32 10.44 -12.49
CA TRP A 448 -17.69 9.97 -12.32
C TRP A 448 -18.72 10.91 -12.96
N SER A 449 -19.69 10.31 -13.66
CA SER A 449 -20.91 10.96 -14.12
C SER A 449 -22.09 10.04 -13.81
N PHE A 450 -23.26 10.60 -13.56
CA PHE A 450 -24.47 9.83 -13.34
C PHE A 450 -24.91 9.04 -14.58
N GLU A 451 -24.45 9.38 -15.79
CA GLU A 451 -24.79 8.66 -17.04
C GLU A 451 -23.87 7.46 -17.30
N ASP A 452 -22.65 7.49 -16.76
CA ASP A 452 -21.63 6.47 -17.00
C ASP A 452 -21.99 5.14 -16.29
N ALA A 453 -21.39 4.05 -16.76
CA ALA A 453 -21.41 2.77 -16.06
C ALA A 453 -20.38 2.69 -14.91
N GLY A 454 -19.39 3.58 -14.89
CA GLY A 454 -18.37 3.61 -13.85
C GLY A 454 -18.93 4.10 -12.51
N PRO A 455 -18.67 3.40 -11.39
CA PRO A 455 -19.20 3.78 -10.08
C PRO A 455 -18.53 5.02 -9.48
N ALA A 456 -19.20 5.67 -8.53
CA ALA A 456 -18.59 6.75 -7.76
C ALA A 456 -17.52 6.21 -6.80
N LEU A 457 -16.42 6.94 -6.65
CA LEU A 457 -15.36 6.58 -5.69
C LEU A 457 -15.46 7.43 -4.43
N LEU A 458 -15.34 6.77 -3.28
CA LEU A 458 -15.28 7.38 -1.95
C LEU A 458 -13.93 6.97 -1.33
N LEU A 459 -12.90 7.79 -1.52
CA LEU A 459 -11.54 7.45 -1.12
C LEU A 459 -11.23 8.03 0.26
N ASN A 460 -11.01 7.16 1.24
CA ASN A 460 -10.90 7.53 2.64
C ASN A 460 -9.49 8.03 2.99
N THR A 461 -9.43 9.15 3.72
CA THR A 461 -8.19 9.73 4.26
C THR A 461 -8.39 10.12 5.72
N THR A 462 -7.30 10.32 6.45
CA THR A 462 -7.36 10.77 7.84
C THR A 462 -6.62 12.10 7.99
N SER A 463 -7.24 13.05 8.67
CA SER A 463 -6.62 14.33 9.00
C SER A 463 -5.59 14.19 10.10
N VAL A 464 -4.39 14.74 9.90
CA VAL A 464 -3.31 14.71 10.89
C VAL A 464 -3.59 15.65 12.07
N SER A 465 -4.29 16.77 11.84
CA SER A 465 -4.46 17.83 12.83
C SER A 465 -5.47 17.48 13.93
N ASP A 466 -6.51 16.73 13.60
CA ASP A 466 -7.66 16.45 14.48
C ASP A 466 -8.13 14.99 14.42
N GLY A 467 -7.50 14.13 13.62
CA GLY A 467 -7.78 12.69 13.57
C GLY A 467 -9.11 12.32 12.92
N ARG A 468 -9.85 13.27 12.36
CA ARG A 468 -11.14 12.99 11.70
C ARG A 468 -10.95 12.31 10.34
N GLN A 469 -11.96 11.55 9.94
CA GLN A 469 -12.04 10.98 8.60
C GLN A 469 -12.41 12.07 7.58
N ILE A 470 -11.73 12.06 6.44
CA ILE A 470 -12.00 12.94 5.30
C ILE A 470 -12.11 12.08 4.05
N VAL A 471 -13.22 12.19 3.33
CA VAL A 471 -13.51 11.34 2.17
C VAL A 471 -13.42 12.17 0.89
N VAL A 472 -12.55 11.74 -0.03
CA VAL A 472 -12.49 12.30 -1.39
C VAL A 472 -13.60 11.65 -2.21
N SER A 473 -14.58 12.45 -2.65
CA SER A 473 -15.81 11.96 -3.30
C SER A 473 -16.34 12.92 -4.35
N PRO A 474 -17.07 12.44 -5.37
CA PRO A 474 -17.76 13.28 -6.35
C PRO A 474 -19.12 13.82 -5.84
N PHE A 475 -19.32 13.79 -4.52
CA PHE A 475 -20.54 14.27 -3.87
C PHE A 475 -20.22 15.54 -3.08
N GLY A 476 -21.19 16.45 -3.05
CA GLY A 476 -21.13 17.65 -2.23
C GLY A 476 -21.17 17.32 -0.72
N PRO A 477 -20.81 18.28 0.14
CA PRO A 477 -20.84 18.11 1.58
C PRO A 477 -22.24 17.75 2.06
N ASP A 478 -22.32 16.74 2.92
CA ASP A 478 -23.53 16.47 3.70
C ASP A 478 -23.56 17.47 4.86
N ILE A 479 -24.49 18.42 4.82
CA ILE A 479 -24.60 19.49 5.82
C ILE A 479 -25.26 18.95 7.10
N ASP A 480 -25.96 17.82 7.00
CA ASP A 480 -26.80 17.28 8.07
C ASP A 480 -26.07 16.28 8.98
N ASP A 481 -24.85 15.82 8.61
CA ASP A 481 -24.02 14.92 9.44
C ASP A 481 -22.65 15.56 9.78
N PRO A 482 -22.51 16.22 10.95
CA PRO A 482 -21.26 16.86 11.35
C PRO A 482 -20.14 15.87 11.69
N GLY A 483 -20.42 14.57 11.81
CA GLY A 483 -19.44 13.53 12.13
C GLY A 483 -18.64 13.04 10.92
N TYR A 484 -19.18 13.19 9.71
CA TYR A 484 -18.56 12.69 8.47
C TYR A 484 -18.52 13.77 7.40
N HIS A 485 -17.32 14.10 6.93
CA HIS A 485 -17.18 15.09 5.88
C HIS A 485 -16.92 14.43 4.52
N ILE A 486 -17.97 13.87 3.94
CA ILE A 486 -17.99 13.51 2.51
C ILE A 486 -17.84 14.81 1.70
N GLY A 487 -16.98 14.84 0.69
CA GLY A 487 -16.77 16.02 -0.14
C GLY A 487 -16.06 17.19 0.54
N TYR A 488 -15.54 17.02 1.76
CA TYR A 488 -14.94 18.09 2.58
C TYR A 488 -13.87 18.91 1.86
N LEU A 489 -13.00 18.22 1.09
CA LEU A 489 -11.89 18.87 0.42
C LEU A 489 -12.39 19.96 -0.54
N PHE A 490 -13.54 19.73 -1.16
CA PHE A 490 -14.15 20.65 -2.10
C PHE A 490 -14.90 21.81 -1.45
N MET A 491 -15.04 21.82 -0.11
CA MET A 491 -15.48 23.01 0.64
C MET A 491 -14.38 24.06 0.81
N GLN A 492 -13.12 23.72 0.56
CA GLN A 492 -12.05 24.71 0.61
C GLN A 492 -12.07 25.56 -0.67
N GLU A 493 -12.10 26.88 -0.54
CA GLU A 493 -12.17 27.83 -1.68
C GLU A 493 -11.12 27.55 -2.77
N ALA A 494 -9.91 27.10 -2.38
CA ALA A 494 -8.84 26.72 -3.30
C ALA A 494 -9.19 25.51 -4.21
N MET A 495 -10.10 24.63 -3.78
CA MET A 495 -10.57 23.46 -4.52
C MET A 495 -11.79 23.75 -5.42
N ALA A 496 -12.36 24.96 -5.36
CA ALA A 496 -13.44 25.35 -6.26
C ALA A 496 -12.97 25.62 -7.70
N ALA A 497 -11.68 25.93 -7.89
CA ALA A 497 -11.05 26.14 -9.19
C ALA A 497 -10.04 25.03 -9.58
N LYS A 498 -9.59 24.26 -8.59
CA LYS A 498 -8.61 23.17 -8.77
C LYS A 498 -9.12 21.87 -8.20
N ASP A 499 -8.86 20.78 -8.88
CA ASP A 499 -9.25 19.44 -8.47
C ASP A 499 -7.99 18.59 -8.19
N LEU A 500 -8.13 17.58 -7.34
CA LEU A 500 -7.14 16.53 -7.20
C LEU A 500 -7.10 15.71 -8.49
N THR A 501 -5.94 15.16 -8.86
CA THR A 501 -5.97 14.06 -9.84
C THR A 501 -6.43 12.78 -9.16
N LEU A 502 -7.01 11.83 -9.91
CA LEU A 502 -7.36 10.51 -9.33
C LEU A 502 -6.13 9.82 -8.71
N GLY A 503 -4.95 9.94 -9.35
CA GLY A 503 -3.69 9.44 -8.79
C GLY A 503 -3.34 10.08 -7.45
N SER A 504 -3.53 11.40 -7.30
CA SER A 504 -3.36 12.08 -6.02
C SER A 504 -4.38 11.64 -4.97
N ALA A 505 -5.65 11.44 -5.34
CA ALA A 505 -6.68 10.98 -4.42
C ALA A 505 -6.38 9.56 -3.89
N VAL A 506 -5.99 8.64 -4.79
CA VAL A 506 -5.47 7.31 -4.42
C VAL A 506 -4.21 7.43 -3.58
N GLY A 507 -3.29 8.31 -3.96
CA GLY A 507 -2.05 8.58 -3.26
C GLY A 507 -2.23 9.14 -1.85
N LEU A 508 -3.31 9.89 -1.58
CA LEU A 508 -3.68 10.39 -0.25
C LEU A 508 -4.28 9.28 0.61
N SER A 509 -5.19 8.48 0.05
CA SER A 509 -5.77 7.34 0.75
C SER A 509 -4.74 6.24 1.05
N GLY A 510 -3.77 6.05 0.15
CA GLY A 510 -2.70 5.04 0.20
C GLY A 510 -1.39 5.47 0.86
N ARG A 511 -1.38 6.48 1.74
CA ARG A 511 -0.15 6.96 2.41
C ARG A 511 0.30 6.02 3.52
N PHE A 512 0.62 4.78 3.15
CA PHE A 512 0.96 3.72 4.07
C PHE A 512 2.00 4.21 5.10
N PRO A 513 1.74 4.02 6.41
CA PRO A 513 2.63 4.50 7.47
C PRO A 513 4.09 4.17 7.20
N TRP A 514 4.98 5.10 7.55
CA TRP A 514 6.44 4.96 7.43
C TRP A 514 7.01 4.97 5.99
N ILE A 515 6.26 4.49 4.99
CA ILE A 515 6.70 4.48 3.59
C ILE A 515 6.40 5.84 2.93
N LEU A 516 5.13 6.27 2.98
CA LEU A 516 4.71 7.53 2.41
C LEU A 516 4.44 8.54 3.54
N PRO A 517 4.96 9.78 3.45
CA PRO A 517 4.74 10.80 4.47
C PRO A 517 3.32 11.35 4.37
N ALA A 518 2.86 12.15 5.33
CA ALA A 518 1.64 12.95 5.14
C ALA A 518 1.76 13.87 3.91
N ALA A 519 0.64 14.26 3.30
CA ALA A 519 0.64 15.37 2.35
C ALA A 519 -0.38 16.43 2.67
N THR A 520 -0.03 17.65 2.32
CA THR A 520 -0.91 18.81 2.44
C THR A 520 -1.73 19.01 1.18
N VAL A 521 -3.00 19.34 1.37
CA VAL A 521 -3.95 19.71 0.31
C VAL A 521 -4.40 21.15 0.50
N GLY A 522 -4.55 21.87 -0.62
CA GLY A 522 -5.03 23.26 -0.65
C GLY A 522 -4.07 24.27 -0.03
N ASP A 523 -4.49 25.53 -0.01
CA ASP A 523 -3.70 26.64 0.56
C ASP A 523 -3.77 26.68 2.09
N ASN A 524 -4.83 26.12 2.68
CA ASN A 524 -4.96 25.90 4.13
C ASN A 524 -4.09 24.75 4.65
N ARG A 525 -3.38 24.04 3.76
CA ARG A 525 -2.39 23.00 4.06
C ARG A 525 -2.94 21.90 4.97
N LEU A 526 -4.16 21.45 4.69
CA LEU A 526 -4.75 20.33 5.39
C LEU A 526 -3.88 19.08 5.18
N ALA A 527 -3.25 18.60 6.24
CA ALA A 527 -2.36 17.46 6.21
C ALA A 527 -3.16 16.15 6.32
N LEU A 528 -3.03 15.28 5.33
CA LEU A 528 -3.73 14.01 5.24
C LEU A 528 -2.75 12.84 5.23
N VAL A 529 -3.18 11.76 5.88
CA VAL A 529 -2.53 10.44 5.89
C VAL A 529 -3.54 9.37 5.46
N ASP A 530 -3.07 8.12 5.39
CA ASP A 530 -3.85 6.95 4.98
C ASP A 530 -5.17 6.86 5.75
N GLY A 531 -6.27 6.55 5.05
CA GLY A 531 -7.60 6.44 5.64
C GLY A 531 -7.66 5.37 6.74
N ALA A 532 -6.78 4.38 6.66
CA ALA A 532 -6.73 3.32 7.64
C ALA A 532 -6.17 3.77 9.00
N TYR A 533 -5.60 4.98 9.14
CA TYR A 533 -5.32 5.54 10.48
C TYR A 533 -6.61 5.66 11.31
N PHE A 534 -7.73 5.96 10.66
CA PHE A 534 -9.03 6.07 11.30
C PHE A 534 -9.79 4.73 11.31
N GLU A 535 -10.03 4.16 10.14
CA GLU A 535 -10.84 2.94 9.92
C GLU A 535 -10.41 2.25 8.60
N GLY A 536 -10.07 0.96 8.65
CA GLY A 536 -9.39 0.26 7.55
C GLY A 536 -10.30 -0.40 6.50
N SER A 537 -11.57 -0.67 6.79
CA SER A 537 -12.51 -1.45 5.97
C SER A 537 -13.25 -0.64 4.91
N GLY A 538 -13.46 0.65 5.15
CA GLY A 538 -14.26 1.54 4.29
C GLY A 538 -15.78 1.40 4.51
N VAL A 539 -16.22 0.55 5.42
CA VAL A 539 -17.65 0.29 5.71
C VAL A 539 -18.31 1.50 6.36
N GLU A 540 -17.61 2.20 7.25
CA GLU A 540 -18.15 3.35 7.99
C GLU A 540 -18.66 4.45 7.05
N THR A 541 -17.89 4.75 6.01
CA THR A 541 -18.27 5.69 4.94
C THR A 541 -19.50 5.23 4.15
N LEU A 542 -19.66 3.92 3.93
CA LEU A 542 -20.85 3.39 3.25
C LEU A 542 -22.08 3.42 4.11
N SER A 543 -21.96 3.40 5.44
CA SER A 543 -23.12 3.52 6.33
C SER A 543 -23.85 4.85 6.09
N VAL A 544 -23.10 5.95 5.88
CA VAL A 544 -23.67 7.25 5.50
C VAL A 544 -24.42 7.15 4.16
N VAL A 545 -23.80 6.52 3.15
CA VAL A 545 -24.44 6.36 1.84
C VAL A 545 -25.69 5.48 1.92
N ARG A 546 -25.65 4.36 2.65
CA ARG A 546 -26.79 3.47 2.83
C ARG A 546 -27.95 4.21 3.50
N ASN A 547 -27.68 5.05 4.48
CA ASN A 547 -28.71 5.83 5.16
C ASN A 547 -29.45 6.78 4.22
N ALA A 548 -28.72 7.42 3.32
CA ALA A 548 -29.32 8.28 2.29
C ALA A 548 -30.20 7.51 1.29
N LEU A 549 -29.88 6.23 1.02
CA LEU A 549 -30.65 5.41 0.05
C LEU A 549 -31.83 4.67 0.69
N ARG A 550 -31.81 4.47 2.01
CA ARG A 550 -32.78 3.68 2.78
C ARG A 550 -34.25 4.05 2.52
N PRO A 551 -34.65 5.33 2.41
CA PRO A 551 -36.04 5.67 2.15
C PRO A 551 -36.61 5.05 0.87
N TYR A 552 -35.76 4.75 -0.11
CA TYR A 552 -36.17 4.21 -1.41
C TYR A 552 -36.33 2.68 -1.44
N GLU A 553 -36.02 1.98 -0.35
CA GLU A 553 -36.20 0.52 -0.23
C GLU A 553 -37.63 0.10 0.13
N VAL A 554 -38.52 1.06 0.41
CA VAL A 554 -39.94 0.80 0.69
C VAL A 554 -40.72 0.88 -0.60
N LYS A 555 -41.58 -0.10 -0.88
CA LYS A 555 -42.42 -0.08 -2.08
C LYS A 555 -43.32 1.16 -2.10
N PRO A 556 -43.36 1.93 -3.20
CA PRO A 556 -44.22 3.10 -3.27
C PRO A 556 -45.70 2.68 -3.31
N ALA A 557 -46.57 3.44 -2.63
CA ALA A 557 -48.00 3.15 -2.55
C ALA A 557 -48.77 3.41 -3.87
N ALA A 558 -48.24 4.29 -4.70
CA ALA A 558 -48.73 4.63 -6.03
C ALA A 558 -47.55 4.76 -7.00
N GLU A 559 -47.83 4.98 -8.29
CA GLU A 559 -46.79 5.28 -9.26
C GLU A 559 -46.03 6.54 -8.83
N SER A 560 -44.71 6.41 -8.66
CA SER A 560 -43.85 7.46 -8.09
C SER A 560 -42.67 7.71 -9.01
N SER A 561 -42.28 8.98 -9.14
CA SER A 561 -41.03 9.39 -9.83
C SER A 561 -39.78 9.06 -9.02
N PHE A 562 -39.95 8.61 -7.78
CA PHE A 562 -38.85 8.24 -6.89
C PHE A 562 -38.49 6.75 -7.03
N PRO A 563 -37.21 6.40 -6.84
CA PRO A 563 -36.73 5.05 -6.99
C PRO A 563 -37.47 4.05 -6.10
N TYR A 564 -37.61 2.82 -6.62
CA TYR A 564 -37.89 1.62 -5.83
C TYR A 564 -36.73 0.67 -6.00
N ILE A 565 -35.94 0.51 -4.94
CA ILE A 565 -34.63 -0.13 -5.01
C ILE A 565 -34.46 -1.20 -3.94
N THR A 566 -33.43 -2.01 -4.10
CA THR A 566 -32.90 -2.87 -3.06
C THR A 566 -31.40 -2.69 -3.03
N VAL A 567 -30.86 -2.32 -1.86
CA VAL A 567 -29.43 -2.04 -1.75
C VAL A 567 -28.71 -3.26 -1.19
N HIS A 568 -27.70 -3.71 -1.91
CA HIS A 568 -26.76 -4.77 -1.54
C HIS A 568 -25.42 -4.14 -1.16
N VAL A 569 -24.80 -4.62 -0.07
CA VAL A 569 -23.48 -4.15 0.36
C VAL A 569 -22.50 -5.30 0.21
N ILE A 570 -21.42 -5.09 -0.53
CA ILE A 570 -20.31 -6.04 -0.68
C ILE A 570 -19.12 -5.48 0.11
N VAL A 571 -18.57 -6.27 1.03
CA VAL A 571 -17.39 -5.91 1.81
C VAL A 571 -16.23 -6.81 1.37
N ILE A 572 -15.26 -6.24 0.67
CA ILE A 572 -14.04 -6.90 0.24
C ILE A 572 -12.96 -6.63 1.29
N GLY A 573 -12.71 -7.60 2.18
CA GLY A 573 -11.87 -7.38 3.35
C GLY A 573 -11.84 -8.54 4.33
N GLY A 574 -10.94 -8.46 5.30
CA GLY A 574 -10.85 -9.40 6.40
C GLY A 574 -12.02 -9.25 7.38
N ALA A 575 -12.40 -8.02 7.77
CA ALA A 575 -13.40 -7.76 8.82
C ALA A 575 -13.40 -8.81 9.97
N GLN A 576 -12.22 -9.29 10.37
CA GLN A 576 -12.07 -10.29 11.43
C GLN A 576 -11.52 -9.61 12.69
N PRO A 577 -11.87 -10.12 13.89
CA PRO A 577 -11.12 -9.76 15.09
C PRO A 577 -9.66 -10.23 14.91
N PRO A 578 -8.66 -9.48 15.39
CA PRO A 578 -7.26 -9.91 15.29
C PRO A 578 -7.09 -11.33 15.83
N ALA A 579 -6.47 -12.18 15.02
CA ALA A 579 -6.21 -13.57 15.40
C ALA A 579 -5.17 -13.62 16.53
N SER A 580 -5.62 -14.14 17.67
CA SER A 580 -4.86 -14.44 18.88
C SER A 580 -4.45 -13.25 19.76
N PRO A 581 -4.55 -13.40 21.11
CA PRO A 581 -3.96 -12.44 22.03
C PRO A 581 -2.44 -12.44 21.82
N VAL A 582 -1.90 -11.34 21.30
CA VAL A 582 -0.46 -11.06 21.35
C VAL A 582 -0.04 -11.21 22.82
N PRO A 583 1.03 -11.94 23.15
CA PRO A 583 1.48 -12.05 24.54
C PRO A 583 1.63 -10.65 25.11
N ILE A 584 0.88 -10.40 26.18
CA ILE A 584 0.79 -9.09 26.82
C ILE A 584 2.16 -8.80 27.44
N THR A 585 3.05 -8.15 26.68
CA THR A 585 4.18 -7.46 27.27
C THR A 585 3.65 -6.13 27.79
N VAL A 586 3.51 -6.04 29.11
CA VAL A 586 3.19 -4.81 29.85
C VAL A 586 4.45 -3.98 30.08
N ASP A 587 5.34 -3.93 29.07
CA ASP A 587 6.43 -2.96 29.10
C ASP A 587 5.84 -1.55 28.95
N GLU A 588 6.50 -0.51 29.46
CA GLU A 588 5.94 0.86 29.41
C GLU A 588 6.08 1.52 28.03
N LEU A 589 6.88 0.94 27.12
CA LEU A 589 7.29 1.58 25.87
C LEU A 589 6.38 1.24 24.69
N THR A 590 5.95 -0.01 24.57
CA THR A 590 5.22 -0.51 23.39
C THR A 590 3.70 -0.43 23.46
N PRO A 591 3.00 -0.48 24.62
CA PRO A 591 1.54 -0.45 24.67
C PRO A 591 0.89 0.77 24.00
N PRO A 592 1.39 2.02 24.12
CA PRO A 592 0.76 3.15 23.43
C PRO A 592 0.73 2.97 21.91
N LEU A 593 1.84 2.53 21.32
CA LEU A 593 1.94 2.28 19.89
C LEU A 593 1.10 1.08 19.46
N ARG A 594 1.15 -0.03 20.22
CA ARG A 594 0.38 -1.24 19.93
C ARG A 594 -1.12 -1.00 20.02
N THR A 595 -1.59 -0.31 21.05
CA THR A 595 -3.01 0.03 21.20
C THR A 595 -3.48 0.93 20.06
N MET A 596 -2.69 1.92 19.66
CA MET A 596 -3.02 2.78 18.52
C MET A 596 -3.15 1.97 17.21
N LEU A 597 -2.23 1.04 16.95
CA LEU A 597 -2.29 0.16 15.77
C LEU A 597 -3.47 -0.84 15.82
N ASN A 598 -3.72 -1.45 16.98
CA ASN A 598 -4.80 -2.42 17.14
C ASN A 598 -6.20 -1.77 17.08
N THR A 599 -6.33 -0.51 17.52
CA THR A 599 -7.60 0.23 17.48
C THR A 599 -8.07 0.43 16.04
N ARG A 600 -7.14 0.70 15.12
CA ARG A 600 -7.42 0.80 13.67
C ARG A 600 -8.11 -0.45 13.14
N GLU A 601 -7.57 -1.64 13.44
CA GLU A 601 -8.14 -2.91 12.95
C GLU A 601 -9.48 -3.21 13.64
N ARG A 602 -9.56 -2.94 14.94
CA ARG A 602 -10.77 -3.18 15.72
C ARG A 602 -11.95 -2.33 15.26
N ARG A 603 -11.72 -1.08 14.83
CA ARG A 603 -12.77 -0.20 14.32
C ARG A 603 -13.47 -0.76 13.09
N GLY A 604 -12.74 -1.33 12.14
CA GLY A 604 -13.36 -1.92 10.95
C GLY A 604 -14.24 -3.13 11.26
N TYR A 605 -13.83 -3.95 12.23
CA TYR A 605 -14.68 -5.02 12.75
C TYR A 605 -15.99 -4.49 13.37
N VAL A 606 -15.92 -3.41 14.15
CA VAL A 606 -17.10 -2.76 14.74
C VAL A 606 -18.00 -2.17 13.64
N ALA A 607 -17.44 -1.48 12.65
CA ALA A 607 -18.19 -0.93 11.51
C ALA A 607 -18.92 -2.03 10.73
N HIS A 608 -18.24 -3.15 10.45
CA HIS A 608 -18.85 -4.30 9.77
C HIS A 608 -20.04 -4.90 10.56
N ASN A 609 -19.87 -5.12 11.86
CA ASN A 609 -20.96 -5.63 12.70
C ASN A 609 -22.13 -4.65 12.80
N THR A 610 -21.82 -3.35 12.89
CA THR A 610 -22.84 -2.28 12.87
C THR A 610 -23.65 -2.33 11.58
N MET A 611 -22.98 -2.51 10.44
CA MET A 611 -23.64 -2.66 9.13
C MET A 611 -24.48 -3.94 9.03
N ARG A 612 -24.04 -5.04 9.65
CA ARG A 612 -24.82 -6.30 9.69
C ARG A 612 -26.06 -6.19 10.57
N ASP A 613 -25.91 -5.58 11.73
CA ASP A 613 -26.98 -5.45 12.74
C ASP A 613 -27.80 -4.16 12.54
N TRP A 614 -27.61 -3.48 11.40
CA TRP A 614 -28.16 -2.18 11.06
C TRP A 614 -29.68 -2.10 11.17
N SER A 615 -30.37 -3.18 10.82
CA SER A 615 -31.84 -3.27 10.90
C SER A 615 -32.39 -3.15 12.33
N ARG A 616 -31.54 -3.32 13.36
CA ARG A 616 -31.91 -3.17 14.78
C ARG A 616 -31.64 -1.77 15.33
N MET A 617 -30.91 -0.93 14.60
CA MET A 617 -30.41 0.35 15.10
C MET A 617 -31.21 1.56 14.60
N VAL A 618 -32.20 1.37 13.72
CA VAL A 618 -32.94 2.48 13.09
C VAL A 618 -34.44 2.16 12.97
N ASP A 619 -35.28 3.19 13.10
CA ASP A 619 -36.74 3.09 13.06
C ASP A 619 -37.25 2.53 11.73
N CYS A 620 -38.04 1.46 11.77
CA CYS A 620 -38.54 0.71 10.61
C CYS A 620 -40.07 0.67 10.55
N PRO A 621 -40.67 0.71 9.34
CA PRO A 621 -40.04 0.98 8.05
C PRO A 621 -39.69 2.48 7.86
N PRO A 622 -38.67 2.81 7.04
CA PRO A 622 -38.30 4.20 6.79
C PRO A 622 -39.40 4.96 6.04
N VAL A 623 -39.54 6.25 6.33
CA VAL A 623 -40.53 7.11 5.67
C VAL A 623 -39.99 7.56 4.31
N ARG A 624 -40.75 7.32 3.24
CA ARG A 624 -40.41 7.81 1.89
C ARG A 624 -40.43 9.34 1.87
N PRO A 625 -39.56 10.02 1.11
CA PRO A 625 -39.57 11.48 0.99
C PRO A 625 -40.93 12.03 0.56
N GLU A 626 -41.61 11.34 -0.37
CA GLU A 626 -42.97 11.71 -0.79
C GLU A 626 -44.00 11.69 0.35
N ALA A 627 -43.93 10.67 1.21
CA ALA A 627 -44.84 10.51 2.34
C ALA A 627 -44.56 11.54 3.44
N ALA A 628 -43.28 11.83 3.69
CA ALA A 628 -42.88 12.91 4.59
C ALA A 628 -43.38 14.27 4.08
N LEU A 629 -43.21 14.55 2.78
CA LEU A 629 -43.70 15.78 2.17
C LEU A 629 -45.23 15.90 2.26
N MET A 630 -45.97 14.84 1.94
CA MET A 630 -47.43 14.81 2.06
C MET A 630 -47.92 15.07 3.50
N ALA A 631 -47.22 14.50 4.49
CA ALA A 631 -47.50 14.73 5.90
C ALA A 631 -47.24 16.19 6.30
N THR A 632 -46.15 16.80 5.83
CA THR A 632 -45.84 18.22 6.11
C THR A 632 -46.85 19.20 5.49
N VAL A 633 -47.50 18.81 4.38
CA VAL A 633 -48.52 19.63 3.69
C VAL A 633 -49.94 19.33 4.21
N GLY A 634 -50.10 18.46 5.22
CA GLY A 634 -51.38 18.16 5.85
C GLY A 634 -52.35 17.33 5.00
N ALA A 635 -51.85 16.65 3.96
CA ALA A 635 -52.65 15.92 2.98
C ALA A 635 -52.76 14.40 3.25
N GLY A 636 -52.31 13.91 4.41
CA GLY A 636 -52.48 12.52 4.81
C GLY A 636 -51.73 12.16 6.09
N ASP A 637 -52.21 11.13 6.78
CA ASP A 637 -51.42 10.45 7.82
C ASP A 637 -50.23 9.77 7.15
N ALA A 638 -49.03 9.98 7.69
CA ALA A 638 -47.88 9.12 7.41
C ALA A 638 -48.16 7.75 8.06
N GLY A 639 -49.12 7.00 7.50
CA GLY A 639 -49.57 5.70 7.95
C GLY A 639 -48.46 4.66 7.76
N VAL A 640 -47.51 4.64 8.67
CA VAL A 640 -46.44 3.65 8.73
C VAL A 640 -47.03 2.41 9.38
N ALA A 641 -47.45 1.43 8.57
CA ALA A 641 -47.76 0.11 9.11
C ALA A 641 -46.49 -0.47 9.78
N PRO A 642 -46.57 -1.00 11.01
CA PRO A 642 -45.42 -1.61 11.66
C PRO A 642 -44.97 -2.84 10.87
N GLY A 643 -43.86 -2.70 10.15
CA GLY A 643 -43.25 -3.75 9.36
C GLY A 643 -41.80 -3.97 9.77
N LEU A 644 -41.37 -5.24 9.87
CA LEU A 644 -39.95 -5.55 10.05
C LEU A 644 -39.18 -5.15 8.78
N CYS A 645 -38.07 -4.44 8.95
CA CYS A 645 -37.13 -4.26 7.85
C CYS A 645 -36.57 -5.62 7.42
N PRO A 646 -36.51 -5.93 6.10
CA PRO A 646 -35.82 -7.12 5.63
C PRO A 646 -34.34 -7.03 6.03
N SER A 647 -33.89 -7.98 6.85
CA SER A 647 -32.48 -8.10 7.22
C SER A 647 -31.67 -8.54 6.00
N ARG A 648 -30.80 -7.67 5.51
CA ARG A 648 -29.90 -7.95 4.38
C ARG A 648 -28.46 -7.73 4.85
N PRO A 649 -27.82 -8.75 5.44
CA PRO A 649 -26.44 -8.61 5.89
C PRO A 649 -25.51 -8.34 4.69
N PRO A 650 -24.39 -7.65 4.90
CA PRO A 650 -23.41 -7.43 3.84
C PRO A 650 -22.83 -8.76 3.35
N ILE A 651 -22.63 -8.87 2.03
CA ILE A 651 -21.91 -9.97 1.39
C ILE A 651 -20.42 -9.74 1.64
N SER A 652 -19.79 -10.56 2.49
CA SER A 652 -18.36 -10.45 2.74
C SER A 652 -17.56 -11.28 1.74
N ILE A 653 -16.61 -10.68 1.02
CA ILE A 653 -15.59 -11.39 0.23
C ILE A 653 -14.29 -11.29 1.02
N ARG A 654 -13.82 -12.42 1.54
CA ARG A 654 -12.81 -12.41 2.59
C ARG A 654 -11.39 -12.46 2.04
N LEU A 655 -10.55 -11.59 2.59
CA LEU A 655 -9.09 -11.66 2.47
C LEU A 655 -8.56 -12.63 3.53
N ASN A 656 -7.74 -13.59 3.12
CA ASN A 656 -7.17 -14.57 4.05
C ASN A 656 -5.81 -14.12 4.61
N TYR A 657 -5.80 -13.00 5.34
CA TYR A 657 -4.58 -12.46 5.97
C TYR A 657 -4.02 -13.38 7.07
N ASP A 658 -4.89 -14.03 7.83
CA ASP A 658 -4.51 -14.92 8.93
C ASP A 658 -3.68 -16.10 8.44
N TYR A 659 -4.04 -16.63 7.27
CA TYR A 659 -3.38 -17.76 6.67
C TYR A 659 -2.09 -17.37 5.96
N PHE A 660 -2.13 -16.39 5.05
CA PHE A 660 -0.97 -16.10 4.20
C PHE A 660 0.04 -15.09 4.81
N ARG A 661 -0.18 -14.60 6.05
CA ARG A 661 0.67 -13.60 6.77
C ARG A 661 1.39 -12.63 5.83
N LEU A 662 0.59 -11.80 5.18
CA LEU A 662 1.00 -11.04 4.01
C LEU A 662 1.61 -9.70 4.41
N PRO A 663 2.83 -9.35 3.94
CA PRO A 663 3.39 -8.06 4.25
C PRO A 663 2.66 -6.96 3.48
N LEU A 664 2.25 -5.96 4.24
CA LEU A 664 1.64 -4.75 3.71
C LEU A 664 2.72 -3.92 2.99
N GLY A 665 2.58 -3.75 1.67
CA GLY A 665 3.55 -3.02 0.85
C GLY A 665 3.07 -2.74 -0.58
N TRP A 666 3.93 -2.10 -1.38
CA TRP A 666 3.66 -1.71 -2.78
C TRP A 666 4.40 -2.58 -3.82
N ALA A 667 4.86 -3.76 -3.39
CA ALA A 667 5.50 -4.78 -4.23
C ALA A 667 5.04 -6.17 -3.76
N LEU A 668 4.90 -7.11 -4.70
CA LEU A 668 4.44 -8.48 -4.44
C LEU A 668 5.21 -9.47 -5.33
N SER A 669 5.54 -10.64 -4.77
CA SER A 669 6.15 -11.74 -5.50
C SER A 669 5.18 -12.39 -6.49
N GLU A 670 5.69 -13.15 -7.47
CA GLU A 670 4.86 -13.83 -8.46
C GLU A 670 4.01 -14.95 -7.82
N GLY A 671 4.60 -15.71 -6.90
CA GLY A 671 3.88 -16.71 -6.12
C GLY A 671 2.71 -16.09 -5.36
N MET A 672 2.93 -14.94 -4.74
CA MET A 672 1.87 -14.24 -4.03
C MET A 672 0.74 -13.78 -4.96
N ARG A 673 1.07 -13.28 -6.15
CA ARG A 673 0.08 -12.90 -7.16
C ARG A 673 -0.77 -14.08 -7.63
N LYS A 674 -0.17 -15.27 -7.79
CA LYS A 674 -0.89 -16.51 -8.13
C LYS A 674 -1.82 -16.96 -7.00
N ILE A 675 -1.39 -16.82 -5.74
CA ILE A 675 -2.25 -17.08 -4.58
C ILE A 675 -3.43 -16.10 -4.58
N ILE A 676 -3.18 -14.80 -4.76
CA ILE A 676 -4.25 -13.79 -4.89
C ILE A 676 -5.20 -14.15 -6.02
N ASP A 677 -4.66 -14.52 -7.18
CA ASP A 677 -5.41 -14.89 -8.38
C ASP A 677 -6.39 -16.02 -8.08
N ARG A 678 -5.89 -17.14 -7.55
CA ARG A 678 -6.70 -18.29 -7.17
C ARG A 678 -7.67 -17.97 -6.04
N HIS A 679 -7.22 -17.23 -5.03
CA HIS A 679 -8.05 -16.89 -3.87
C HIS A 679 -9.24 -15.98 -4.21
N SER A 680 -9.04 -15.05 -5.14
CA SER A 680 -10.11 -14.19 -5.65
C SER A 680 -11.04 -14.89 -6.65
N ARG A 681 -10.67 -16.05 -7.20
CA ARG A 681 -11.58 -16.88 -8.03
C ARG A 681 -12.53 -17.68 -7.15
N GLY A 682 -12.05 -18.11 -5.98
CA GLY A 682 -12.76 -19.04 -5.11
C GLY A 682 -12.69 -20.48 -5.63
N GLN A 683 -13.36 -21.38 -4.93
CA GLN A 683 -13.46 -22.81 -5.26
C GLN A 683 -14.92 -23.24 -5.29
N CYS A 684 -15.26 -24.19 -6.16
CA CYS A 684 -16.60 -24.75 -6.22
C CYS A 684 -16.79 -25.80 -5.14
N LEU A 685 -18.02 -25.92 -4.64
CA LEU A 685 -18.43 -27.14 -3.98
C LEU A 685 -18.47 -28.27 -5.01
N ASP A 686 -17.53 -29.21 -4.92
CA ASP A 686 -17.63 -30.49 -5.60
C ASP A 686 -18.51 -31.42 -4.73
N PRO A 687 -19.75 -31.75 -5.15
CA PRO A 687 -20.63 -32.63 -4.38
C PRO A 687 -20.11 -34.07 -4.31
N SER A 688 -19.15 -34.43 -5.18
CA SER A 688 -18.55 -35.76 -5.27
C SER A 688 -17.23 -35.89 -4.50
N ALA A 689 -16.69 -34.78 -3.99
CA ALA A 689 -15.51 -34.81 -3.15
C ALA A 689 -15.86 -35.42 -1.77
N PRO A 690 -15.14 -36.46 -1.31
CA PRO A 690 -15.38 -37.01 0.01
C PRO A 690 -15.12 -35.93 1.08
N PRO A 691 -15.97 -35.84 2.13
CA PRO A 691 -15.67 -34.97 3.25
C PRO A 691 -14.30 -35.35 3.79
N ALA A 692 -13.39 -34.36 3.87
CA ALA A 692 -12.04 -34.61 4.36
C ALA A 692 -12.13 -35.30 5.72
N ALA A 693 -11.51 -36.47 5.86
CA ALA A 693 -11.50 -37.22 7.10
C ALA A 693 -10.72 -36.42 8.16
N VAL A 694 -11.41 -35.97 9.20
CA VAL A 694 -10.83 -35.18 10.29
C VAL A 694 -10.24 -36.12 11.35
N ALA A 695 -8.92 -36.07 11.55
CA ALA A 695 -8.30 -36.58 12.77
C ALA A 695 -8.41 -35.48 13.85
N PRO A 696 -8.90 -35.76 15.06
CA PRO A 696 -9.32 -34.73 16.01
C PRO A 696 -8.20 -34.07 16.83
N ASP A 697 -7.00 -33.84 16.27
CA ASP A 697 -5.92 -33.18 17.03
C ASP A 697 -4.88 -32.50 16.11
N GLN A 698 -5.07 -31.20 15.80
CA GLN A 698 -4.01 -30.16 15.65
C GLN A 698 -4.58 -28.82 15.13
N ALA A 699 -4.15 -27.69 15.71
CA ALA A 699 -4.57 -26.33 15.31
C ALA A 699 -4.23 -25.95 13.86
N ALA A 700 -3.32 -26.68 13.20
CA ALA A 700 -2.99 -26.49 11.79
C ALA A 700 -4.17 -26.86 10.87
N ASP A 701 -4.94 -27.90 11.22
CA ASP A 701 -6.06 -28.38 10.40
C ASP A 701 -7.23 -27.39 10.39
N GLN A 702 -7.47 -26.68 11.50
CA GLN A 702 -8.51 -25.65 11.59
C GLN A 702 -8.23 -24.46 10.66
N ASN A 703 -6.97 -24.08 10.46
CA ASN A 703 -6.60 -22.98 9.57
C ASN A 703 -6.78 -23.37 8.09
N VAL A 704 -6.48 -24.62 7.72
CA VAL A 704 -6.73 -25.16 6.37
C VAL A 704 -8.22 -25.21 6.08
N GLU A 705 -9.02 -25.74 7.01
CA GLU A 705 -10.48 -25.80 6.87
C GLU A 705 -11.07 -24.40 6.71
N ARG A 706 -10.62 -23.44 7.51
CA ARG A 706 -11.06 -22.04 7.41
C ARG A 706 -10.68 -21.43 6.06
N ALA A 707 -9.47 -21.71 5.55
CA ALA A 707 -9.02 -21.26 4.25
C ALA A 707 -9.85 -21.86 3.10
N ARG A 708 -10.17 -23.17 3.16
CA ARG A 708 -11.08 -23.83 2.21
C ARG A 708 -12.49 -23.23 2.25
N ALA A 709 -13.04 -23.04 3.44
CA ALA A 709 -14.35 -22.43 3.61
C ALA A 709 -14.40 -21.01 3.03
N ILE A 710 -13.33 -20.22 3.18
CA ILE A 710 -13.22 -18.90 2.56
C ILE A 710 -13.18 -19.02 1.03
N LEU A 711 -12.44 -19.97 0.46
CA LEU A 711 -12.41 -20.16 -1.00
C LEU A 711 -13.78 -20.55 -1.56
N VAL A 712 -14.48 -21.47 -0.90
CA VAL A 712 -15.83 -21.89 -1.31
C VAL A 712 -16.80 -20.71 -1.23
N HIS A 713 -16.76 -19.97 -0.11
CA HIS A 713 -17.57 -18.77 0.09
C HIS A 713 -17.29 -17.70 -0.96
N ASN A 714 -16.02 -17.37 -1.23
CA ASN A 714 -15.66 -16.39 -2.24
C ASN A 714 -16.11 -16.83 -3.66
N GLY A 715 -16.12 -18.15 -3.93
CA GLY A 715 -16.57 -18.71 -5.19
C GLY A 715 -18.08 -18.59 -5.43
N SER A 716 -18.90 -18.67 -4.38
CA SER A 716 -20.37 -18.59 -4.51
C SER A 716 -20.90 -17.17 -4.72
N VAL A 717 -20.11 -16.14 -4.39
CA VAL A 717 -20.54 -14.73 -4.45
C VAL A 717 -20.91 -14.29 -5.87
N ALA A 718 -20.18 -14.75 -6.89
CA ALA A 718 -20.51 -14.40 -8.27
C ALA A 718 -21.89 -14.91 -8.69
N SER A 719 -22.26 -16.12 -8.28
CA SER A 719 -23.59 -16.69 -8.52
C SER A 719 -24.67 -15.94 -7.74
N GLU A 720 -24.40 -15.59 -6.48
CA GLU A 720 -25.33 -14.78 -5.68
C GLU A 720 -25.60 -13.41 -6.33
N ILE A 721 -24.57 -12.74 -6.86
CA ILE A 721 -24.73 -11.46 -7.57
C ILE A 721 -25.49 -11.65 -8.89
N ALA A 722 -25.20 -12.71 -9.64
CA ALA A 722 -25.92 -13.00 -10.87
C ALA A 722 -27.43 -13.23 -10.63
N ASP A 723 -27.78 -13.91 -9.52
CA ASP A 723 -29.16 -14.11 -9.12
C ASP A 723 -29.86 -12.81 -8.70
N GLN A 724 -29.15 -11.91 -8.02
CA GLN A 724 -29.65 -10.60 -7.62
C GLN A 724 -29.86 -9.64 -8.81
N LEU A 725 -29.03 -9.76 -9.85
CA LEU A 725 -29.10 -9.00 -11.10
C LEU A 725 -30.07 -9.59 -12.14
N TRP A 726 -30.77 -10.66 -11.81
CA TRP A 726 -31.63 -11.36 -12.76
C TRP A 726 -32.96 -10.61 -12.96
N ALA A 727 -33.18 -10.14 -14.19
CA ALA A 727 -34.44 -9.50 -14.60
C ALA A 727 -35.22 -10.33 -15.65
N GLY A 728 -34.70 -11.49 -16.06
CA GLY A 728 -35.37 -12.38 -17.03
C GLY A 728 -36.45 -13.26 -16.39
N PRO A 729 -37.15 -14.09 -17.19
CA PRO A 729 -38.05 -15.11 -16.65
C PRO A 729 -37.28 -16.08 -15.73
N ARG A 730 -37.73 -16.27 -14.49
CA ARG A 730 -37.02 -17.13 -13.50
C ARG A 730 -36.83 -18.59 -13.94
N ARG A 731 -37.61 -19.08 -14.91
CA ARG A 731 -37.43 -20.43 -15.50
C ARG A 731 -36.17 -20.55 -16.37
N ASP A 732 -35.66 -19.43 -16.86
CA ASP A 732 -34.45 -19.38 -17.69
C ASP A 732 -33.18 -19.12 -16.85
N GLN A 733 -33.33 -18.94 -15.54
CA GLN A 733 -32.27 -18.62 -14.58
C GLN A 733 -31.39 -19.83 -14.22
N ASP A 734 -31.87 -21.06 -14.47
CA ASP A 734 -31.18 -22.29 -14.07
C ASP A 734 -29.83 -22.51 -14.79
N VAL A 735 -29.58 -21.80 -15.91
CA VAL A 735 -28.32 -21.88 -16.67
C VAL A 735 -27.14 -21.19 -15.97
N VAL A 736 -27.40 -20.24 -15.06
CA VAL A 736 -26.35 -19.51 -14.31
C VAL A 736 -26.08 -20.13 -12.93
N ARG A 737 -26.97 -21.03 -12.47
CA ARG A 737 -26.88 -21.73 -11.18
C ARG A 737 -25.87 -22.87 -11.16
N LEU A 738 -25.39 -23.33 -12.31
CA LEU A 738 -24.27 -24.27 -12.40
C LEU A 738 -22.98 -23.48 -12.18
N PRO A 739 -22.38 -23.54 -10.97
CA PRO A 739 -21.36 -22.60 -10.59
C PRO A 739 -20.03 -23.05 -11.20
N CYS A 740 -19.31 -22.13 -11.85
CA CYS A 740 -17.86 -21.93 -11.67
C CYS A 740 -16.94 -21.79 -12.89
N ASP A 741 -17.38 -21.92 -14.14
CA ASP A 741 -16.50 -21.51 -15.26
C ASP A 741 -16.48 -19.97 -15.41
#